data_AF-I0XA29-F1
#
_entry.id   AF-I0XA29-F1
#
_cell.length_a   1.000
_cell.length_b   1.000
_cell.length_c   1.000
_cell.angle_alpha   90.00
_cell.angle_beta   90.00
_cell.angle_gamma   90.00
#
_symmetry.space_group_name_H-M   'P 1'
#
loop_
_entity.id
_entity.type
_entity.pdbx_description
1 polymer ?
#
loop_
_entity_poly.entity_id
_entity_poly.type
_entity_poly.pdbx_seq_one_letter_code
_entity_poly.pdbx_strand_id
1 'polypeptide(L)'
;MIFSTDKFGKDSVQRNETLFTLGNGNIGMRGDTEEKAGTFHKGTYINGFFDKESILYGETAYGYAKNHETILNLPDAKRIEMRVNGAAFAIDGSSGKCTSNTLTTDLEKGLLTRECDWEKGSDKIHLHSERLVSFKHENCAAIRYCVKNTGKTPLEVEIASAVDITAGNILAEDDPRIGAKFRHKPLEILSKNVEICGNSSENAKITFEAKTAKSGLFLSGNVQNLAKIDGISLKFVKNEGFSFENSEILYVFTKANLQPGKEIILEKYITYCWKSEADGGDINSLAKQAEKECSAFAGAGFDAAVTEQKDFLSDFWDVAKIKIEGDEKSEEALHFSLFHLLQSASRTGKASIGAKGLTSEGYEGHFFWDTESYVCPVFTYTAPEVAKKLLEYRGRILPKAEERAAELNLKGALYPWRTIDGEETSAYYPAGTAQYHINADIIFALNRFLNAHGDDQGFDQATVEKMCAQTARMWESLGDFIPHKGNKFCINDVTGPDEYTAIVNNNAFTNFMARENLEISAARSGKQASEAEKSTWKNIAENIYIPFDKEMGIYPQDDSFLDKPDWDFENTPKSMYPLLMHYHPLEIYRHKVLKQPDLVLAQFLLSGRFTKAEKIRNFKYYQKYTTGDSSLSYSIMGIMAAETGDTEKAFDYYNKTVRMDIDDVNGNSRDGIHTACMAGSWMGTVYGFAGFRDYGGVFSFDPKLPESWKGLEFSLAIQGHVLDVKISHEEVTYSVRKGAGKGSGDKTLEGGLRHGKLVIYHRNEKVELGEGDCASFSLKKKLGAVLFDLDGVITNTAPLHYKAWKEMADAEGLCFDEEMNKMLLGISREESLEVILRENGAKWTAEKKAEKCFWKNERYKELLKSLTPADILPGIKDLLGELKAHGVPAVLASSSKNAPAILDALKIRDLFKGIADANRVQKAKPEADIFLEAAELSGAWYTDCVGVEDAEAGVAAIKRGGMTALGISLDGSLKEADLQVGETKAITYDVLEGLMKG
;
A
#
# COMPACT_ATOMS: atom_id res chain seq x y z
N MET A 1 12.54 3.71 20.72
CA MET A 1 12.73 3.81 19.24
C MET A 1 13.01 5.27 18.91
N ILE A 2 14.19 5.61 18.36
CA ILE A 2 14.67 7.00 18.23
C ILE A 2 15.01 7.32 16.77
N PHE A 3 14.55 8.46 16.26
CA PHE A 3 14.97 9.02 14.97
C PHE A 3 15.64 10.37 15.20
N SER A 4 16.86 10.59 14.68
CA SER A 4 17.63 11.80 14.99
C SER A 4 18.44 12.35 13.82
N THR A 5 18.77 13.64 13.87
CA THR A 5 19.69 14.29 12.95
C THR A 5 20.46 15.43 13.62
N ASP A 6 21.71 15.60 13.22
CA ASP A 6 22.58 16.73 13.56
C ASP A 6 22.81 17.66 12.35
N LYS A 7 22.09 17.44 11.24
CA LYS A 7 22.21 18.24 10.02
C LYS A 7 21.20 19.38 10.03
N PHE A 8 21.66 20.63 10.09
CA PHE A 8 20.82 21.84 10.14
C PHE A 8 21.25 22.91 9.12
N GLY A 9 21.95 22.49 8.06
CA GLY A 9 22.35 23.36 6.96
C GLY A 9 21.17 23.72 6.05
N LYS A 10 21.40 24.69 5.15
CA LYS A 10 20.40 25.14 4.15
C LYS A 10 19.86 23.99 3.28
N ASP A 11 20.68 22.98 3.00
CA ASP A 11 20.31 21.85 2.15
C ASP A 11 19.48 20.79 2.89
N SER A 12 19.48 20.78 4.22
CA SER A 12 18.76 19.77 5.03
C SER A 12 17.51 20.31 5.72
N VAL A 13 17.41 21.64 5.91
CA VAL A 13 16.31 22.26 6.69
C VAL A 13 14.93 21.93 6.12
N GLN A 14 14.74 22.05 4.81
CA GLN A 14 13.43 21.88 4.17
C GLN A 14 12.88 20.46 4.39
N ARG A 15 13.76 19.47 4.22
CA ARG A 15 13.45 18.05 4.44
C ARG A 15 13.24 17.77 5.92
N ASN A 16 14.11 18.27 6.80
CA ASN A 16 14.02 18.00 8.23
C ASN A 16 12.76 18.61 8.87
N GLU A 17 12.30 19.77 8.40
CA GLU A 17 11.00 20.31 8.80
C GLU A 17 9.84 19.36 8.49
N THR A 18 9.92 18.59 7.40
CA THR A 18 8.94 17.51 7.13
C THR A 18 9.17 16.33 8.07
N LEU A 19 10.40 15.78 8.12
CA LEU A 19 10.69 14.52 8.83
C LEU A 19 10.44 14.60 10.34
N PHE A 20 10.65 15.77 10.94
CA PHE A 20 10.45 16.02 12.38
C PHE A 20 9.09 16.68 12.69
N THR A 21 8.13 16.60 11.75
CA THR A 21 6.73 16.97 12.04
C THR A 21 6.18 16.15 13.19
N LEU A 22 5.43 16.81 14.07
CA LEU A 22 4.58 16.15 15.05
C LEU A 22 3.12 16.40 14.73
N GLY A 23 2.26 15.42 14.97
CA GLY A 23 0.83 15.55 14.82
C GLY A 23 0.03 14.64 15.74
N ASN A 24 -1.28 14.75 15.65
CA ASN A 24 -2.21 13.88 16.36
C ASN A 24 -3.44 13.57 15.50
N GLY A 25 -3.36 13.58 14.18
CA GLY A 25 -4.50 13.33 13.29
C GLY A 25 -5.53 14.47 13.21
N ASN A 26 -5.45 15.45 14.11
CA ASN A 26 -6.18 16.71 14.04
C ASN A 26 -5.21 17.86 13.78
N ILE A 27 -4.25 18.12 14.67
CA ILE A 27 -3.21 19.12 14.51
C ILE A 27 -1.96 18.48 13.88
N GLY A 28 -1.33 19.20 12.95
CA GLY A 28 0.03 18.95 12.49
C GLY A 28 0.90 20.18 12.66
N MET A 29 2.11 19.99 13.19
CA MET A 29 3.10 21.03 13.42
C MET A 29 4.42 20.58 12.79
N ARG A 30 4.83 21.27 11.72
CA ARG A 30 6.11 20.99 11.04
C ARG A 30 7.26 21.00 12.04
N GLY A 31 8.28 20.20 11.73
CA GLY A 31 9.56 20.11 12.45
C GLY A 31 10.41 21.39 12.39
N ASP A 32 9.82 22.53 12.06
CA ASP A 32 10.48 23.83 12.12
C ASP A 32 10.83 24.19 13.57
N THR A 33 11.96 24.89 13.73
CA THR A 33 12.47 25.36 15.02
C THR A 33 11.53 26.39 15.62
N GLU A 34 11.47 26.53 16.94
CA GLU A 34 10.60 27.52 17.60
C GLU A 34 10.90 28.97 17.17
N GLU A 35 12.16 29.28 16.87
CA GLU A 35 12.61 30.58 16.39
C GLU A 35 12.33 30.77 14.90
N LYS A 36 12.29 32.03 14.44
CA LYS A 36 12.16 32.34 13.01
C LYS A 36 13.46 32.15 12.23
N ALA A 37 14.61 32.40 12.86
CA ALA A 37 15.90 32.26 12.18
C ALA A 37 16.17 30.78 11.87
N GLY A 38 16.63 30.50 10.65
CA GLY A 38 16.98 29.14 10.22
C GLY A 38 15.80 28.21 9.91
N THR A 39 14.59 28.73 9.72
CA THR A 39 13.45 27.97 9.17
C THR A 39 13.21 28.29 7.69
N PHE A 40 12.82 27.29 6.92
CA PHE A 40 12.33 27.45 5.55
C PHE A 40 10.83 27.77 5.53
N HIS A 41 10.00 26.93 6.15
CA HIS A 41 8.55 27.12 6.16
C HIS A 41 7.92 26.77 7.50
N LYS A 42 7.34 27.78 8.16
CA LYS A 42 6.55 27.64 9.38
C LYS A 42 5.20 27.01 9.03
N GLY A 43 4.98 25.77 9.44
CA GLY A 43 3.70 25.08 9.18
C GLY A 43 2.97 24.65 10.43
N THR A 44 1.72 25.07 10.54
CA THR A 44 0.75 24.54 11.50
C THR A 44 -0.57 24.32 10.79
N TYR A 45 -1.11 23.10 10.87
CA TYR A 45 -2.28 22.68 10.10
C TYR A 45 -3.31 22.04 11.01
N ILE A 46 -4.58 22.14 10.63
CA ILE A 46 -5.67 21.36 11.22
C ILE A 46 -6.33 20.53 10.12
N ASN A 47 -6.49 19.24 10.38
CA ASN A 47 -7.07 18.27 9.46
C ASN A 47 -8.54 18.61 9.18
N GLY A 48 -8.87 18.83 7.91
CA GLY A 48 -10.20 19.28 7.50
C GLY A 48 -10.47 20.78 7.70
N PHE A 49 -9.48 21.60 8.08
CA PHE A 49 -9.60 23.05 8.09
C PHE A 49 -8.99 23.67 6.82
N PHE A 50 -9.85 24.13 5.93
CA PHE A 50 -9.49 24.53 4.57
C PHE A 50 -10.31 25.74 4.13
N ASP A 51 -9.92 26.40 3.03
CA ASP A 51 -10.76 27.36 2.32
C ASP A 51 -10.91 26.98 0.84
N LYS A 52 -11.91 27.57 0.17
CA LYS A 52 -12.25 27.27 -1.23
C LYS A 52 -11.77 28.37 -2.17
N GLU A 53 -11.46 28.00 -3.41
CA GLU A 53 -11.27 28.95 -4.52
C GLU A 53 -11.91 28.41 -5.80
N SER A 54 -12.53 29.25 -6.61
CA SER A 54 -13.13 28.79 -7.87
C SER A 54 -12.05 28.33 -8.86
N ILE A 55 -12.29 27.23 -9.57
CA ILE A 55 -11.40 26.76 -10.62
C ILE A 55 -11.59 27.62 -11.88
N LEU A 56 -10.48 28.09 -12.46
CA LEU A 56 -10.50 28.80 -13.75
C LEU A 56 -10.15 27.82 -14.87
N TYR A 57 -11.14 27.53 -15.71
CA TYR A 57 -10.95 26.73 -16.92
C TYR A 57 -10.78 27.64 -18.14
N GLY A 58 -9.93 27.23 -19.08
CA GLY A 58 -9.89 27.83 -20.42
C GLY A 58 -11.19 27.57 -21.20
N GLU A 59 -11.79 26.40 -20.98
CA GLU A 59 -13.12 26.02 -21.48
C GLU A 59 -13.83 25.22 -20.40
N THR A 60 -15.06 25.64 -20.03
CA THR A 60 -15.85 24.95 -19.01
C THR A 60 -16.82 23.96 -19.67
N ALA A 61 -17.00 22.81 -19.05
CA ALA A 61 -18.07 21.88 -19.38
C ALA A 61 -18.97 21.64 -18.17
N TYR A 62 -20.18 21.14 -18.42
CA TYR A 62 -21.10 20.75 -17.36
C TYR A 62 -20.51 19.62 -16.51
N GLY A 63 -20.69 19.69 -15.18
CA GLY A 63 -20.14 18.70 -14.25
C GLY A 63 -18.63 18.82 -13.98
N TYR A 64 -17.94 19.83 -14.50
CA TYR A 64 -16.56 20.12 -14.06
C TYR A 64 -16.55 20.55 -12.59
N ALA A 65 -15.48 20.18 -11.88
CA ALA A 65 -15.24 20.62 -10.51
C ALA A 65 -15.28 22.14 -10.44
N LYS A 66 -16.02 22.71 -9.48
CA LYS A 66 -16.24 24.17 -9.41
C LYS A 66 -15.17 24.86 -8.58
N ASN A 67 -14.70 24.20 -7.52
CA ASN A 67 -13.78 24.80 -6.56
C ASN A 67 -12.57 23.88 -6.30
N HIS A 68 -11.41 24.50 -6.12
CA HIS A 68 -10.32 23.93 -5.36
C HIS A 68 -10.63 24.07 -3.86
N GLU A 69 -10.16 23.11 -3.09
CA GLU A 69 -10.11 23.17 -1.63
C GLU A 69 -8.63 23.17 -1.23
N THR A 70 -8.21 23.98 -0.27
CA THR A 70 -6.81 23.96 0.17
C THR A 70 -6.74 24.08 1.68
N ILE A 71 -6.08 23.12 2.33
CA ILE A 71 -5.76 23.18 3.76
C ILE A 71 -5.00 24.46 4.08
N LEU A 72 -5.37 25.13 5.18
CA LEU A 72 -4.75 26.41 5.53
C LEU A 72 -3.55 26.23 6.46
N ASN A 73 -2.47 26.97 6.17
CA ASN A 73 -1.43 27.21 7.16
C ASN A 73 -1.93 28.23 8.18
N LEU A 74 -1.92 27.86 9.45
CA LEU A 74 -2.56 28.59 10.53
C LEU A 74 -1.60 29.56 11.23
N PRO A 75 -2.12 30.53 12.02
CA PRO A 75 -1.30 31.36 12.89
C PRO A 75 -0.32 30.54 13.71
N ASP A 76 0.98 30.85 13.63
CA ASP A 76 2.03 30.03 14.23
C ASP A 76 2.15 30.32 15.73
N ALA A 77 1.59 29.44 16.55
CA ALA A 77 1.73 29.49 18.00
C ALA A 77 3.00 28.80 18.51
N LYS A 78 3.86 28.24 17.65
CA LYS A 78 5.13 27.63 18.10
C LYS A 78 6.19 28.68 18.42
N ARG A 79 6.03 29.89 17.88
CA ARG A 79 7.07 30.92 17.87
C ARG A 79 7.56 31.31 19.27
N ILE A 80 8.87 31.16 19.49
CA ILE A 80 9.59 31.63 20.68
C ILE A 80 10.85 32.34 20.18
N GLU A 81 11.14 33.54 20.68
CA GLU A 81 12.36 34.29 20.37
C GLU A 81 13.16 34.52 21.66
N MET A 82 14.48 34.59 21.57
CA MET A 82 15.35 34.77 22.73
C MET A 82 16.42 35.84 22.47
N ARG A 83 16.79 36.59 23.52
CA ARG A 83 17.99 37.42 23.55
C ARG A 83 18.87 37.05 24.74
N VAL A 84 20.18 37.06 24.53
CA VAL A 84 21.21 36.87 25.57
C VAL A 84 22.08 38.14 25.61
N ASN A 85 22.08 38.85 26.73
CA ASN A 85 22.73 40.16 26.90
C ASN A 85 22.39 41.14 25.74
N GLY A 86 21.11 41.18 25.35
CA GLY A 86 20.58 41.99 24.26
C GLY A 86 20.80 41.46 22.84
N ALA A 87 21.66 40.45 22.65
CA ALA A 87 21.88 39.80 21.35
C ALA A 87 20.80 38.78 21.04
N ALA A 88 20.15 38.88 19.87
CA ALA A 88 19.19 37.86 19.43
C ALA A 88 19.86 36.49 19.29
N PHE A 89 19.18 35.43 19.69
CA PHE A 89 19.59 34.07 19.37
C PHE A 89 19.22 33.77 17.91
N ALA A 90 20.16 33.19 17.16
CA ALA A 90 19.92 32.77 15.79
C ALA A 90 20.81 31.56 15.46
N ILE A 91 20.21 30.52 14.91
CA ILE A 91 20.90 29.27 14.54
C ILE A 91 21.64 29.40 13.20
N ASP A 92 21.26 30.36 12.37
CA ASP A 92 21.82 30.60 11.03
C ASP A 92 23.16 31.36 11.03
N GLY A 93 23.69 31.68 12.21
CA GLY A 93 24.96 32.38 12.38
C GLY A 93 24.86 33.90 12.31
N SER A 94 23.66 34.49 12.15
CA SER A 94 23.50 35.94 11.96
C SER A 94 23.86 36.80 13.18
N SER A 95 23.81 36.26 14.39
CA SER A 95 24.00 37.03 15.64
C SER A 95 24.99 36.42 16.64
N GLY A 96 25.33 35.14 16.47
CA GLY A 96 26.21 34.32 17.29
C GLY A 96 26.46 32.97 16.62
N LYS A 97 27.19 32.07 17.27
CA LYS A 97 27.59 30.79 16.68
C LYS A 97 26.87 29.63 17.38
N CYS A 98 26.07 28.89 16.62
CA CYS A 98 25.57 27.58 17.02
C CYS A 98 26.70 26.55 16.81
N THR A 99 27.12 25.87 17.89
CA THR A 99 28.22 24.88 17.86
C THR A 99 27.74 23.45 17.75
N SER A 100 26.50 23.18 18.15
CA SER A 100 25.83 21.89 18.04
C SER A 100 24.33 22.15 17.91
N ASN A 101 23.63 21.34 17.12
CA ASN A 101 22.17 21.34 17.06
C ASN A 101 21.68 19.96 16.61
N THR A 102 21.01 19.26 17.52
CA THR A 102 20.49 17.91 17.28
C THR A 102 18.98 17.92 17.45
N LEU A 103 18.26 17.36 16.49
CA LEU A 103 16.83 17.07 16.59
C LEU A 103 16.65 15.57 16.77
N THR A 104 15.80 15.18 17.72
CA THR A 104 15.51 13.79 18.06
C THR A 104 14.02 13.60 18.29
N THR A 105 13.38 12.73 17.53
CA THR A 105 12.02 12.27 17.82
C THR A 105 12.08 10.92 18.51
N ASP A 106 11.54 10.87 19.74
CA ASP A 106 11.27 9.61 20.43
C ASP A 106 9.90 9.08 19.99
N LEU A 107 9.89 8.05 19.13
CA LEU A 107 8.68 7.51 18.53
C LEU A 107 7.80 6.76 19.55
N GLU A 108 8.37 6.32 20.68
CA GLU A 108 7.61 5.69 21.78
C GLU A 108 6.93 6.71 22.68
N LYS A 109 7.42 7.96 22.69
CA LYS A 109 6.84 9.07 23.46
C LYS A 109 6.11 10.09 22.61
N GLY A 110 6.29 10.09 21.29
CA GLY A 110 5.77 11.13 20.38
C GLY A 110 6.32 12.51 20.70
N LEU A 111 7.58 12.57 21.14
CA LEU A 111 8.21 13.76 21.69
C LEU A 111 9.39 14.18 20.80
N LEU A 112 9.35 15.40 20.29
CA LEU A 112 10.49 16.02 19.61
C LEU A 112 11.34 16.72 20.65
N THR A 113 12.62 16.39 20.69
CA THR A 113 13.65 17.03 21.53
C THR A 113 14.66 17.73 20.64
N ARG A 114 15.05 18.95 21.02
CA ARG A 114 16.13 19.71 20.40
C ARG A 114 17.18 20.07 21.43
N GLU A 115 18.42 19.74 21.13
CA GLU A 115 19.60 20.11 21.93
C GLU A 115 20.47 21.05 21.10
N CYS A 116 20.75 22.25 21.60
CA CYS A 116 21.50 23.27 20.87
C CYS A 116 22.47 24.05 21.78
N ASP A 117 23.75 24.02 21.45
CA ASP A 117 24.75 24.87 22.10
C ASP A 117 24.99 26.12 21.26
N TRP A 118 24.91 27.29 21.90
CA TRP A 118 25.13 28.57 21.25
C TRP A 118 26.06 29.46 22.04
N GLU A 119 26.97 30.13 21.34
CA GLU A 119 27.94 31.05 21.93
C GLU A 119 28.04 32.38 21.17
N LYS A 120 28.26 33.45 21.94
CA LYS A 120 28.62 34.78 21.42
C LYS A 120 29.71 35.38 22.30
N GLY A 121 30.94 35.37 21.81
CA GLY A 121 32.09 35.79 22.62
C GLY A 121 32.26 34.89 23.85
N SER A 122 32.16 35.44 25.05
CA SER A 122 32.22 34.69 26.32
C SER A 122 30.88 34.12 26.77
N ASP A 123 29.77 34.57 26.18
CA ASP A 123 28.43 34.18 26.57
C ASP A 123 28.10 32.83 25.95
N LYS A 124 27.73 31.86 26.79
CA LYS A 124 27.45 30.49 26.38
C LYS A 124 26.14 30.03 27.00
N ILE A 125 25.27 29.49 26.17
CA ILE A 125 24.05 28.85 26.60
C ILE A 125 23.93 27.45 26.01
N HIS A 126 23.15 26.63 26.70
CA HIS A 126 22.64 25.37 26.21
C HIS A 126 21.12 25.44 26.20
N LEU A 127 20.53 25.13 25.05
CA LEU A 127 19.10 25.11 24.82
C LEU A 127 18.63 23.68 24.68
N HIS A 128 17.74 23.28 25.59
CA HIS A 128 16.99 22.04 25.55
C HIS A 128 15.52 22.37 25.32
N SER A 129 14.94 21.93 24.21
CA SER A 129 13.51 22.12 23.94
C SER A 129 12.82 20.79 23.67
N GLU A 130 11.64 20.62 24.27
CA GLU A 130 10.77 19.47 24.04
C GLU A 130 9.42 19.95 23.50
N ARG A 131 8.88 19.26 22.49
CA ARG A 131 7.58 19.57 21.89
C ARG A 131 6.74 18.32 21.69
N LEU A 132 5.45 18.42 21.97
CA LEU A 132 4.46 17.38 21.69
C LEU A 132 3.16 17.94 21.12
N VAL A 133 2.46 17.13 20.32
CA VAL A 133 1.09 17.38 19.85
C VAL A 133 0.24 16.22 20.37
N SER A 134 -0.66 16.49 21.33
CA SER A 134 -1.19 15.44 22.21
C SER A 134 -2.09 14.46 21.49
N PHE A 135 -1.81 13.15 21.59
CA PHE A 135 -2.73 12.11 21.10
C PHE A 135 -4.03 11.97 21.91
N LYS A 136 -4.03 12.38 23.19
CA LYS A 136 -5.19 12.29 24.11
C LYS A 136 -6.05 13.56 24.12
N HIS A 137 -5.44 14.72 23.90
CA HIS A 137 -6.12 16.02 23.83
C HIS A 137 -6.08 16.54 22.40
N GLU A 138 -7.11 16.22 21.61
CA GLU A 138 -7.20 16.43 20.16
C GLU A 138 -6.78 17.84 19.69
N ASN A 139 -7.09 18.87 20.47
CA ASN A 139 -6.87 20.27 20.12
C ASN A 139 -5.58 20.85 20.72
N CYS A 140 -4.77 20.07 21.44
CA CYS A 140 -3.70 20.60 22.29
C CYS A 140 -2.30 20.17 21.86
N ALA A 141 -1.35 21.10 22.00
CA ALA A 141 0.08 20.90 21.87
C ALA A 141 0.82 21.63 23.00
N ALA A 142 2.06 21.24 23.29
CA ALA A 142 2.87 21.90 24.30
C ALA A 142 4.35 21.96 23.89
N ILE A 143 5.01 23.02 24.35
CA ILE A 143 6.45 23.23 24.20
C ILE A 143 7.03 23.52 25.59
N ARG A 144 8.09 22.81 25.95
CA ARG A 144 8.98 23.15 27.05
C ARG A 144 10.28 23.66 26.46
N TYR A 145 10.70 24.85 26.85
CA TYR A 145 11.86 25.54 26.29
C TYR A 145 12.78 25.96 27.43
N CYS A 146 13.90 25.25 27.58
CA CYS A 146 14.85 25.39 28.69
C CYS A 146 16.16 26.02 28.20
N VAL A 147 16.50 27.18 28.75
CA VAL A 147 17.77 27.88 28.43
C VAL A 147 18.64 27.85 29.66
N LYS A 148 19.81 27.23 29.55
CA LYS A 148 20.79 27.10 30.63
C LYS A 148 22.03 27.94 30.35
N ASN A 149 22.50 28.69 31.35
CA ASN A 149 23.78 29.39 31.27
C ASN A 149 24.93 28.39 31.50
N THR A 150 25.69 28.08 30.44
CA THR A 150 26.86 27.20 30.48
C THR A 150 28.19 27.96 30.53
N GLY A 151 28.11 29.29 30.57
CA GLY A 151 29.24 30.19 30.71
C GLY A 151 29.76 30.33 32.15
N LYS A 152 30.62 31.33 32.36
CA LYS A 152 31.26 31.62 33.66
C LYS A 152 30.71 32.89 34.34
N THR A 153 29.95 33.70 33.62
CA THR A 153 29.40 34.98 34.10
C THR A 153 27.88 34.94 34.06
N PRO A 154 27.18 35.75 34.89
CA PRO A 154 25.74 35.92 34.77
C PRO A 154 25.34 36.40 33.37
N LEU A 155 24.19 35.94 32.88
CA LEU A 155 23.61 36.32 31.59
C LEU A 155 22.22 36.92 31.81
N GLU A 156 21.93 38.06 31.19
CA GLU A 156 20.55 38.53 31.04
C GLU A 156 19.91 37.76 29.88
N VAL A 157 18.91 36.95 30.19
CA VAL A 157 18.15 36.17 29.18
C VAL A 157 16.73 36.71 29.13
N GLU A 158 16.31 37.11 27.93
CA GLU A 158 14.95 37.54 27.62
C GLU A 158 14.32 36.53 26.67
N ILE A 159 13.14 36.03 27.01
CA ILE A 159 12.37 35.09 26.19
C ILE A 159 11.03 35.75 25.83
N ALA A 160 10.73 35.77 24.54
CA ALA A 160 9.47 36.24 23.97
C ALA A 160 8.68 35.06 23.42
N SER A 161 7.55 34.74 24.04
CA SER A 161 6.59 33.79 23.48
C SER A 161 5.62 34.54 22.57
N ALA A 162 5.41 34.02 21.36
CA ALA A 162 4.64 34.71 20.34
C ALA A 162 3.56 33.86 19.66
N VAL A 163 2.58 34.54 19.08
CA VAL A 163 1.68 33.99 18.06
C VAL A 163 1.80 34.84 16.80
N ASP A 164 2.25 34.22 15.71
CA ASP A 164 2.41 34.87 14.42
C ASP A 164 1.19 34.64 13.53
N ILE A 165 0.27 35.61 13.49
CA ILE A 165 -0.95 35.54 12.65
C ILE A 165 -0.69 35.90 11.18
N THR A 166 0.57 36.14 10.80
CA THR A 166 0.97 36.44 9.41
C THR A 166 1.43 35.19 8.65
N ALA A 167 1.59 34.06 9.35
CA ALA A 167 1.84 32.77 8.72
C ALA A 167 0.72 32.45 7.71
N GLY A 168 1.11 31.89 6.57
CA GLY A 168 0.21 31.63 5.46
C GLY A 168 0.76 30.56 4.52
N ASN A 169 -0.09 30.14 3.59
CA ASN A 169 0.24 29.11 2.62
C ASN A 169 1.38 29.53 1.67
N ILE A 170 2.14 28.55 1.18
CA ILE A 170 3.05 28.75 0.05
C ILE A 170 2.19 28.87 -1.22
N LEU A 171 2.39 29.94 -2.01
CA LEU A 171 1.67 30.12 -3.27
C LEU A 171 2.23 29.18 -4.35
N ALA A 172 1.34 28.66 -5.19
CA ALA A 172 1.71 27.73 -6.27
C ALA A 172 2.71 28.33 -7.28
N GLU A 173 3.68 27.50 -7.69
CA GLU A 173 4.54 27.71 -8.88
C GLU A 173 4.00 26.86 -10.05
N ASP A 174 4.82 26.56 -11.08
CA ASP A 174 4.39 25.82 -12.28
C ASP A 174 4.06 24.32 -12.05
N ASP A 175 4.30 23.77 -10.85
CA ASP A 175 3.95 22.38 -10.51
C ASP A 175 2.48 22.26 -10.06
N PRO A 176 1.61 21.55 -10.81
CA PRO A 176 0.19 21.45 -10.48
C PRO A 176 -0.12 20.65 -9.21
N ARG A 177 0.88 20.01 -8.58
CA ARG A 177 0.75 19.18 -7.37
C ARG A 177 0.98 19.96 -6.08
N ILE A 178 1.54 21.18 -6.14
CA ILE A 178 2.04 21.91 -4.97
C ILE A 178 1.53 23.36 -4.94
N GLY A 179 1.25 23.84 -3.73
CA GLY A 179 1.01 25.25 -3.42
C GLY A 179 -0.45 25.67 -3.51
N ALA A 180 -0.81 26.67 -2.72
CA ALA A 180 -2.16 27.20 -2.63
C ALA A 180 -2.49 28.12 -3.81
N LYS A 181 -3.71 28.00 -4.32
CA LYS A 181 -4.23 28.77 -5.46
C LYS A 181 -5.18 29.90 -5.03
N PHE A 182 -4.96 30.51 -3.88
CA PHE A 182 -5.83 31.58 -3.38
C PHE A 182 -5.62 32.90 -4.11
N ARG A 183 -6.73 33.54 -4.54
CA ARG A 183 -6.73 34.92 -5.09
C ARG A 183 -7.15 35.96 -4.05
N HIS A 184 -7.54 35.52 -2.86
CA HIS A 184 -7.92 36.33 -1.70
C HIS A 184 -7.13 35.90 -0.45
N LYS A 185 -7.23 36.65 0.65
CA LYS A 185 -6.70 36.20 1.95
C LYS A 185 -7.65 35.14 2.51
N PRO A 186 -7.25 33.86 2.62
CA PRO A 186 -8.19 32.77 2.92
C PRO A 186 -8.64 32.73 4.38
N LEU A 187 -7.91 33.40 5.28
CA LEU A 187 -8.20 33.47 6.71
C LEU A 187 -8.30 34.92 7.19
N GLU A 188 -9.47 35.30 7.68
CA GLU A 188 -9.74 36.59 8.29
C GLU A 188 -9.58 36.51 9.81
N ILE A 189 -8.75 37.39 10.39
CA ILE A 189 -8.59 37.50 11.84
C ILE A 189 -9.70 38.42 12.38
N LEU A 190 -10.59 37.85 13.20
CA LEU A 190 -11.74 38.55 13.80
C LEU A 190 -11.34 39.31 15.06
N SER A 191 -10.54 38.67 15.92
CA SER A 191 -10.08 39.26 17.16
C SER A 191 -8.72 38.70 17.57
N LYS A 192 -7.99 39.48 18.38
CA LYS A 192 -6.70 39.08 18.96
C LYS A 192 -6.48 39.79 20.29
N ASN A 193 -5.95 39.08 21.27
CA ASN A 193 -5.74 39.62 22.61
C ASN A 193 -4.46 39.06 23.25
N VAL A 194 -3.85 39.86 24.11
CA VAL A 194 -2.78 39.47 25.01
C VAL A 194 -3.19 39.82 26.42
N GLU A 195 -3.14 38.88 27.34
CA GLU A 195 -3.52 39.05 28.74
C GLU A 195 -2.38 38.62 29.66
N ILE A 196 -2.11 39.43 30.69
CA ILE A 196 -1.24 39.04 31.80
C ILE A 196 -2.17 38.70 32.96
N CYS A 197 -2.19 37.44 33.37
CA CYS A 197 -3.18 36.91 34.30
C CYS A 197 -2.68 36.95 35.74
N GLY A 198 -3.61 37.24 36.66
CA GLY A 198 -3.39 37.22 38.11
C GLY A 198 -2.64 38.44 38.65
N ASN A 199 -2.77 38.67 39.96
CA ASN A 199 -2.10 39.77 40.67
C ASN A 199 -0.57 39.61 40.72
N SER A 200 -0.05 38.40 40.51
CA SER A 200 1.38 38.09 40.49
C SER A 200 2.03 38.24 39.11
N SER A 201 1.24 38.33 38.03
CA SER A 201 1.70 38.38 36.63
C SER A 201 2.53 37.16 36.20
N GLU A 202 2.32 36.00 36.82
CA GLU A 202 3.10 34.76 36.60
C GLU A 202 2.58 33.90 35.44
N ASN A 203 1.44 34.27 34.85
CA ASN A 203 0.81 33.59 33.74
C ASN A 203 0.45 34.61 32.67
N ALA A 204 0.66 34.26 31.39
CA ALA A 204 0.28 35.12 30.28
C ALA A 204 -0.45 34.33 29.19
N LYS A 205 -1.55 34.87 28.70
CA LYS A 205 -2.37 34.31 27.63
C LYS A 205 -2.24 35.12 26.34
N ILE A 206 -2.18 34.44 25.21
CA ILE A 206 -2.35 35.03 23.88
C ILE A 206 -3.52 34.31 23.20
N THR A 207 -4.50 35.05 22.72
CA THR A 207 -5.68 34.48 22.04
C THR A 207 -5.92 35.15 20.70
N PHE A 208 -6.49 34.40 19.77
CA PHE A 208 -6.99 34.94 18.51
C PHE A 208 -8.21 34.15 18.03
N GLU A 209 -9.05 34.82 17.26
CA GLU A 209 -10.24 34.27 16.61
C GLU A 209 -10.17 34.58 15.13
N ALA A 210 -10.58 33.62 14.29
CA ALA A 210 -10.53 33.75 12.84
C ALA A 210 -11.70 33.03 12.15
N LYS A 211 -11.97 33.42 10.90
CA LYS A 211 -12.92 32.77 10.01
C LYS A 211 -12.32 32.61 8.62
N THR A 212 -12.56 31.48 7.97
CA THR A 212 -12.21 31.28 6.56
C THR A 212 -13.07 32.15 5.65
N ALA A 213 -12.52 32.62 4.54
CA ALA A 213 -13.22 33.57 3.68
C ALA A 213 -14.41 32.97 2.91
N LYS A 214 -14.34 31.71 2.46
CA LYS A 214 -15.39 31.08 1.63
C LYS A 214 -15.97 29.78 2.19
N SER A 215 -15.21 28.97 2.92
CA SER A 215 -15.67 27.67 3.45
C SER A 215 -16.52 27.78 4.73
N GLY A 216 -16.58 28.95 5.37
CA GLY A 216 -17.41 29.18 6.56
C GLY A 216 -16.94 28.47 7.84
N LEU A 217 -15.66 28.17 7.97
CA LEU A 217 -15.07 27.56 9.17
C LEU A 217 -14.57 28.64 10.14
N PHE A 218 -14.92 28.49 11.41
CA PHE A 218 -14.40 29.31 12.52
C PHE A 218 -13.20 28.64 13.17
N LEU A 219 -12.24 29.44 13.62
CA LEU A 219 -11.03 29.01 14.34
C LEU A 219 -10.83 29.87 15.58
N SER A 220 -10.48 29.24 16.70
CA SER A 220 -10.01 29.92 17.90
C SER A 220 -8.69 29.30 18.36
N GLY A 221 -7.68 30.15 18.57
CA GLY A 221 -6.41 29.77 19.16
C GLY A 221 -6.25 30.36 20.56
N ASN A 222 -5.75 29.54 21.49
CA ASN A 222 -5.41 29.96 22.84
C ASN A 222 -4.01 29.45 23.21
N VAL A 223 -3.17 30.34 23.72
CA VAL A 223 -1.83 30.01 24.18
C VAL A 223 -1.66 30.48 25.62
N GLN A 224 -1.30 29.57 26.51
CA GLN A 224 -0.99 29.87 27.90
C GLN A 224 0.51 29.66 28.17
N ASN A 225 1.14 30.64 28.82
CA ASN A 225 2.59 30.68 29.06
C ASN A 225 2.88 30.71 30.56
N LEU A 226 3.77 29.82 30.99
CA LEU A 226 4.27 29.72 32.36
C LEU A 226 5.80 29.71 32.31
N ALA A 227 6.47 30.54 33.11
CA ALA A 227 7.93 30.57 33.15
C ALA A 227 8.44 30.46 34.58
N LYS A 228 9.59 29.78 34.77
CA LYS A 228 10.20 29.58 36.08
C LYS A 228 11.73 29.55 36.03
N ILE A 229 12.36 29.90 37.14
CA ILE A 229 13.79 29.71 37.42
C ILE A 229 13.93 29.04 38.80
N ASP A 230 14.67 27.93 38.89
CA ASP A 230 14.82 27.17 40.15
C ASP A 230 13.47 26.84 40.85
N GLY A 231 12.41 26.59 40.07
CA GLY A 231 11.05 26.31 40.59
C GLY A 231 10.26 27.55 41.03
N ILE A 232 10.82 28.76 40.92
CA ILE A 232 10.16 30.03 41.24
C ILE A 232 9.56 30.62 39.96
N SER A 233 8.27 30.96 39.98
CA SER A 233 7.57 31.57 38.85
C SER A 233 8.15 32.94 38.48
N LEU A 234 8.26 33.19 37.17
CA LEU A 234 8.68 34.47 36.61
C LEU A 234 7.47 35.29 36.17
N LYS A 235 7.65 36.61 36.17
CA LYS A 235 6.64 37.55 35.70
C LYS A 235 6.68 37.70 34.19
N PHE A 236 5.52 37.95 33.60
CA PHE A 236 5.35 38.34 32.21
C PHE A 236 4.98 39.81 32.07
N VAL A 237 5.42 40.42 30.98
CA VAL A 237 5.06 41.79 30.58
C VAL A 237 4.63 41.84 29.11
N LYS A 238 3.85 42.86 28.75
CA LYS A 238 3.49 43.17 27.36
C LYS A 238 4.51 44.18 26.80
N ASN A 239 4.90 44.02 25.53
CA ASN A 239 5.67 45.00 24.74
C ASN A 239 6.84 45.70 25.48
N GLU A 240 7.93 44.98 25.74
CA GLU A 240 9.25 45.60 26.03
C GLU A 240 10.26 45.19 24.94
N GLY A 241 11.08 46.14 24.48
CA GLY A 241 12.46 45.91 23.99
C GLY A 241 12.69 45.20 22.65
N PHE A 242 11.83 44.29 22.20
CA PHE A 242 11.93 43.70 20.88
C PHE A 242 11.35 44.65 19.84
N SER A 243 12.22 45.36 19.11
CA SER A 243 11.86 46.16 17.94
C SER A 243 11.45 45.29 16.74
N PHE A 244 10.50 44.37 16.93
CA PHE A 244 9.77 43.75 15.83
C PHE A 244 8.53 44.60 15.58
N GLU A 245 8.67 45.66 14.78
CA GLU A 245 7.58 46.56 14.38
C GLU A 245 6.59 45.88 13.42
N ASN A 246 6.02 44.74 13.81
CA ASN A 246 4.86 44.18 13.11
C ASN A 246 3.69 44.02 14.10
N SER A 247 2.72 44.93 14.00
CA SER A 247 1.49 44.93 14.81
C SER A 247 0.63 43.67 14.65
N GLU A 248 0.97 42.79 13.72
CA GLU A 248 0.28 41.52 13.50
C GLU A 248 0.79 40.40 14.40
N ILE A 249 2.04 40.44 14.88
CA ILE A 249 2.56 39.41 15.78
C ILE A 249 2.27 39.79 17.24
N LEU A 250 1.78 38.84 18.02
CA LEU A 250 1.44 39.02 19.43
C LEU A 250 2.56 38.46 20.30
N TYR A 251 3.01 39.20 21.31
CA TYR A 251 4.13 38.80 22.18
C TYR A 251 3.80 38.94 23.66
N VAL A 252 4.35 38.02 24.46
CA VAL A 252 4.53 38.15 25.90
C VAL A 252 5.99 37.88 26.26
N PHE A 253 6.55 38.69 27.16
CA PHE A 253 7.97 38.67 27.48
C PHE A 253 8.20 38.26 28.92
N THR A 254 9.24 37.48 29.16
CA THR A 254 9.79 37.25 30.49
C THR A 254 11.31 37.40 30.44
N LYS A 255 11.90 37.88 31.54
CA LYS A 255 13.34 38.15 31.62
C LYS A 255 13.90 37.66 32.95
N ALA A 256 15.12 37.12 32.91
CA ALA A 256 15.83 36.66 34.10
C ALA A 256 17.34 36.90 33.97
N ASN A 257 17.98 37.20 35.11
CA ASN A 257 19.43 37.19 35.24
C ASN A 257 19.89 35.78 35.64
N LEU A 258 20.33 34.99 34.67
CA LEU A 258 20.77 33.60 34.85
C LEU A 258 22.19 33.53 35.40
N GLN A 259 22.33 33.00 36.61
CA GLN A 259 23.65 32.63 37.16
C GLN A 259 24.24 31.42 36.41
N PRO A 260 25.58 31.25 36.38
CA PRO A 260 26.21 30.07 35.81
C PRO A 260 25.60 28.76 36.35
N GLY A 261 25.26 27.85 35.45
CA GLY A 261 24.64 26.56 35.77
C GLY A 261 23.12 26.60 36.04
N LYS A 262 22.51 27.79 36.11
CA LYS A 262 21.06 27.95 36.26
C LYS A 262 20.35 27.98 34.92
N GLU A 263 19.05 27.68 34.95
CA GLU A 263 18.21 27.60 33.76
C GLU A 263 16.88 28.33 33.95
N ILE A 264 16.40 28.97 32.89
CA ILE A 264 15.02 29.45 32.76
C ILE A 264 14.25 28.42 31.94
N ILE A 265 13.05 28.08 32.42
CA ILE A 265 12.14 27.15 31.76
C ILE A 265 10.88 27.93 31.38
N LEU A 266 10.53 27.94 30.10
CA LEU A 266 9.23 28.38 29.58
C LEU A 266 8.43 27.14 29.18
N GLU A 267 7.24 26.98 29.75
CA GLU A 267 6.23 26.04 29.28
C GLU A 267 5.12 26.81 28.56
N LYS A 268 4.86 26.41 27.32
CA LYS A 268 3.88 27.01 26.42
C LYS A 268 2.85 25.95 26.03
N TYR A 269 1.60 26.16 26.43
CA TYR A 269 0.47 25.29 26.11
C TYR A 269 -0.35 25.95 25.01
N ILE A 270 -0.64 25.19 23.97
CA ILE A 270 -1.25 25.69 22.72
C ILE A 270 -2.52 24.89 22.48
N THR A 271 -3.62 25.59 22.19
CA THR A 271 -4.88 24.97 21.80
C THR A 271 -5.43 25.63 20.55
N TYR A 272 -5.83 24.82 19.57
CA TYR A 272 -6.62 25.27 18.42
C TYR A 272 -7.93 24.50 18.35
N CYS A 273 -9.05 25.21 18.38
CA CYS A 273 -10.37 24.62 18.16
C CYS A 273 -10.97 25.20 16.89
N TRP A 274 -11.69 24.38 16.12
CA TRP A 274 -12.43 24.83 14.95
C TRP A 274 -13.84 24.23 14.88
N LYS A 275 -14.76 24.93 14.21
CA LYS A 275 -16.12 24.45 13.90
C LYS A 275 -16.63 25.03 12.58
N SER A 276 -17.48 24.29 11.90
CA SER A 276 -18.21 24.76 10.72
C SER A 276 -19.41 25.61 11.12
N GLU A 277 -19.63 26.72 10.44
CA GLU A 277 -20.86 27.53 10.54
C GLU A 277 -22.10 26.70 10.11
N ALA A 278 -21.94 25.85 9.09
CA ALA A 278 -23.02 24.99 8.60
C ALA A 278 -23.47 23.95 9.64
N ASP A 279 -22.57 23.55 10.55
CA ASP A 279 -22.87 22.65 11.66
C ASP A 279 -23.35 23.39 12.92
N GLY A 280 -23.76 24.66 12.78
CA GLY A 280 -24.22 25.50 13.88
C GLY A 280 -23.10 26.02 14.79
N GLY A 281 -21.86 26.06 14.29
CA GLY A 281 -20.72 26.64 15.01
C GLY A 281 -20.85 28.15 15.22
N ASP A 282 -20.48 28.62 16.41
CA ASP A 282 -20.38 30.04 16.77
C ASP A 282 -19.02 30.32 17.40
N ILE A 283 -18.41 31.44 17.00
CA ILE A 283 -17.06 31.84 17.42
C ILE A 283 -16.96 32.04 18.94
N ASN A 284 -18.00 32.58 19.60
CA ASN A 284 -17.95 32.82 21.04
C ASN A 284 -17.94 31.50 21.84
N SER A 285 -18.74 30.52 21.41
CA SER A 285 -18.75 29.18 21.99
C SER A 285 -17.41 28.47 21.80
N LEU A 286 -16.79 28.67 20.64
CA LEU A 286 -15.51 28.08 20.26
C LEU A 286 -14.36 28.68 21.08
N ALA A 287 -14.35 30.01 21.27
CA ALA A 287 -13.37 30.70 22.09
C ALA A 287 -13.39 30.23 23.56
N LYS A 288 -14.59 30.06 24.13
CA LYS A 288 -14.76 29.49 25.48
C LYS A 288 -14.27 28.05 25.57
N GLN A 289 -14.49 27.24 24.53
CA GLN A 289 -13.98 25.87 24.47
C GLN A 289 -12.45 25.86 24.45
N ALA A 290 -11.83 26.64 23.56
CA ALA A 290 -10.38 26.74 23.44
C ALA A 290 -9.73 27.22 24.75
N GLU A 291 -10.31 28.21 25.42
CA GLU A 291 -9.81 28.68 26.72
C GLU A 291 -9.90 27.60 27.80
N LYS A 292 -11.05 26.90 27.88
CA LYS A 292 -11.26 25.84 28.86
C LYS A 292 -10.28 24.69 28.66
N GLU A 293 -10.12 24.21 27.42
CA GLU A 293 -9.21 23.12 27.07
C GLU A 293 -7.75 23.51 27.33
N CYS A 294 -7.33 24.71 26.91
CA CYS A 294 -5.98 25.21 27.15
C CYS A 294 -5.66 25.33 28.65
N SER A 295 -6.59 25.90 29.43
CA SER A 295 -6.41 26.08 30.88
C SER A 295 -6.35 24.74 31.61
N ALA A 296 -7.18 23.76 31.22
CA ALA A 296 -7.17 22.42 31.79
C ALA A 296 -5.86 21.68 31.46
N PHE A 297 -5.41 21.77 30.21
CA PHE A 297 -4.18 21.13 29.75
C PHE A 297 -2.94 21.74 30.43
N ALA A 298 -2.87 23.07 30.52
CA ALA A 298 -1.83 23.77 31.27
C ALA A 298 -1.86 23.46 32.78
N GLY A 299 -3.05 23.27 33.36
CA GLY A 299 -3.22 22.89 34.76
C GLY A 299 -2.75 21.48 35.10
N ALA A 300 -2.84 20.54 34.15
CA ALA A 300 -2.29 19.18 34.29
C ALA A 300 -0.75 19.16 34.22
N GLY A 301 -0.17 20.03 33.39
CA GLY A 301 1.27 20.21 33.25
C GLY A 301 1.92 19.34 32.17
N PHE A 302 3.11 19.73 31.74
CA PHE A 302 3.82 19.13 30.61
C PHE A 302 4.19 17.66 30.85
N ASP A 303 4.67 17.30 32.05
CA ASP A 303 5.07 15.92 32.35
C ASP A 303 3.88 14.95 32.35
N ALA A 304 2.69 15.43 32.75
CA ALA A 304 1.46 14.65 32.64
C ALA A 304 1.11 14.40 31.17
N ALA A 305 1.20 15.43 30.31
CA ALA A 305 0.95 15.30 28.88
C ALA A 305 1.91 14.32 28.19
N VAL A 306 3.21 14.31 28.57
CA VAL A 306 4.19 13.34 28.06
C VAL A 306 3.83 11.92 28.51
N THR A 307 3.41 11.75 29.77
CA THR A 307 3.01 10.44 30.30
C THR A 307 1.79 9.89 29.56
N GLU A 308 0.73 10.68 29.45
CA GLU A 308 -0.51 10.32 28.74
C GLU A 308 -0.26 9.96 27.27
N GLN A 309 0.67 10.68 26.63
CA GLN A 309 1.05 10.43 25.25
C GLN A 309 1.82 9.11 25.09
N LYS A 310 2.78 8.85 26.00
CA LYS A 310 3.51 7.59 26.02
C LYS A 310 2.58 6.40 26.22
N ASP A 311 1.58 6.52 27.10
CA ASP A 311 0.60 5.45 27.33
C ASP A 311 -0.22 5.18 26.06
N PHE A 312 -0.69 6.22 25.36
CA PHE A 312 -1.36 6.06 24.07
C PHE A 312 -0.49 5.34 23.03
N LEU A 313 0.77 5.74 22.91
CA LEU A 313 1.69 5.15 21.93
C LEU A 313 2.12 3.75 22.32
N SER A 314 2.18 3.42 23.61
CA SER A 314 2.42 2.06 24.09
C SER A 314 1.33 1.11 23.58
N ASP A 315 0.06 1.51 23.64
CA ASP A 315 -1.06 0.70 23.13
C ASP A 315 -0.96 0.48 21.61
N PHE A 316 -0.55 1.50 20.85
CA PHE A 316 -0.33 1.38 19.41
C PHE A 316 0.86 0.46 19.09
N TRP A 317 2.01 0.70 19.73
CA TRP A 317 3.23 -0.06 19.49
C TRP A 317 3.16 -1.50 19.97
N ASP A 318 2.26 -1.82 20.91
CA ASP A 318 1.99 -3.19 21.32
C ASP A 318 1.62 -4.08 20.12
N VAL A 319 0.92 -3.55 19.10
CA VAL A 319 0.57 -4.31 17.88
C VAL A 319 1.41 -3.87 16.68
N ALA A 320 1.64 -2.58 16.49
CA ALA A 320 2.23 -2.05 15.26
C ALA A 320 3.74 -2.29 15.12
N LYS A 321 4.45 -2.63 16.20
CA LYS A 321 5.91 -2.75 16.18
C LYS A 321 6.35 -3.93 15.32
N ILE A 322 7.34 -3.68 14.46
CA ILE A 322 7.99 -4.67 13.60
C ILE A 322 9.45 -4.78 14.01
N LYS A 323 10.03 -5.97 13.97
CA LYS A 323 11.46 -6.19 14.15
C LYS A 323 12.04 -6.88 12.92
N ILE A 324 13.15 -6.37 12.40
CA ILE A 324 13.88 -6.93 11.27
C ILE A 324 15.32 -7.17 11.70
N GLU A 325 15.65 -8.44 11.92
CA GLU A 325 17.02 -8.81 12.28
C GLU A 325 17.91 -8.81 11.04
N GLY A 326 19.00 -8.02 11.06
CA GLY A 326 19.95 -7.91 9.95
C GLY A 326 19.76 -6.68 9.06
N ASP A 327 18.72 -5.86 9.30
CA ASP A 327 18.50 -4.60 8.59
C ASP A 327 17.83 -3.55 9.50
N GLU A 328 18.63 -3.00 10.42
CA GLU A 328 18.18 -2.01 11.40
C GLU A 328 17.72 -0.70 10.74
N LYS A 329 18.20 -0.39 9.53
CA LYS A 329 17.81 0.82 8.79
C LYS A 329 16.39 0.72 8.25
N SER A 330 15.99 -0.45 7.76
CA SER A 330 14.61 -0.70 7.35
C SER A 330 13.68 -0.78 8.57
N GLU A 331 14.14 -1.37 9.69
CA GLU A 331 13.39 -1.36 10.95
C GLU A 331 13.10 0.06 11.45
N GLU A 332 14.13 0.92 11.57
CA GLU A 332 13.99 2.32 11.96
C GLU A 332 13.00 3.07 11.04
N ALA A 333 13.13 2.86 9.73
CA ALA A 333 12.31 3.53 8.73
C ALA A 333 10.85 3.05 8.72
N LEU A 334 10.58 1.79 9.05
CA LEU A 334 9.23 1.28 9.27
C LEU A 334 8.59 1.89 10.51
N HIS A 335 9.32 1.99 11.64
CA HIS A 335 8.80 2.65 12.84
C HIS A 335 8.53 4.13 12.57
N PHE A 336 9.43 4.80 11.86
CA PHE A 336 9.22 6.17 11.40
C PHE A 336 7.94 6.29 10.55
N SER A 337 7.77 5.42 9.56
CA SER A 337 6.60 5.40 8.67
C SER A 337 5.30 5.17 9.44
N LEU A 338 5.25 4.17 10.34
CA LEU A 338 4.08 3.84 11.15
C LEU A 338 3.69 4.98 12.10
N PHE A 339 4.69 5.63 12.72
CA PHE A 339 4.46 6.81 13.55
C PHE A 339 3.84 7.96 12.73
N HIS A 340 4.42 8.26 11.56
CA HIS A 340 3.93 9.32 10.66
C HIS A 340 2.52 9.06 10.14
N LEU A 341 2.19 7.81 9.81
CA LEU A 341 0.83 7.40 9.46
C LEU A 341 -0.13 7.66 10.61
N LEU A 342 0.18 7.19 11.83
CA LEU A 342 -0.68 7.33 13.00
C LEU A 342 -0.97 8.79 13.35
N GLN A 343 0.07 9.64 13.31
CA GLN A 343 -0.07 11.06 13.62
C GLN A 343 -0.72 11.88 12.51
N SER A 344 -0.84 11.32 11.31
CA SER A 344 -1.51 11.97 10.18
C SER A 344 -2.97 11.55 10.03
N ALA A 345 -3.34 10.36 10.51
CA ALA A 345 -4.68 9.81 10.38
C ALA A 345 -5.67 10.42 11.37
N SER A 346 -6.80 10.94 10.85
CA SER A 346 -7.90 11.41 11.70
C SER A 346 -8.49 10.28 12.55
N ARG A 347 -8.90 10.63 13.77
CA ARG A 347 -9.53 9.70 14.72
C ARG A 347 -10.97 10.09 15.08
N THR A 348 -11.56 11.02 14.33
CA THR A 348 -12.88 11.59 14.66
C THR A 348 -14.00 11.17 13.71
N GLY A 349 -13.66 10.62 12.54
CA GLY A 349 -14.63 10.37 11.46
C GLY A 349 -15.09 11.63 10.73
N LYS A 350 -14.59 12.81 11.11
CA LYS A 350 -14.91 14.09 10.45
C LYS A 350 -13.98 14.41 9.29
N ALA A 351 -12.74 13.93 9.36
CA ALA A 351 -11.72 14.07 8.32
C ALA A 351 -11.08 12.70 8.04
N SER A 352 -10.21 12.64 7.03
CA SER A 352 -9.45 11.44 6.67
C SER A 352 -7.94 11.68 6.84
N ILE A 353 -7.10 11.07 6.00
CA ILE A 353 -5.64 11.25 5.95
C ILE A 353 -5.24 11.88 4.61
N GLY A 354 -4.50 12.99 4.64
CA GLY A 354 -3.99 13.64 3.44
C GLY A 354 -2.87 12.85 2.76
N ALA A 355 -2.70 13.02 1.44
CA ALA A 355 -1.60 12.39 0.69
C ALA A 355 -0.20 12.77 1.23
N LYS A 356 -0.08 13.96 1.83
CA LYS A 356 1.12 14.47 2.52
C LYS A 356 1.01 14.49 4.05
N GLY A 357 0.05 13.75 4.60
CA GLY A 357 -0.29 13.78 6.01
C GLY A 357 -0.64 15.19 6.48
N LEU A 358 -0.22 15.55 7.69
CA LEU A 358 -0.32 16.92 8.23
C LEU A 358 1.06 17.58 8.30
N THR A 359 1.90 17.31 7.30
CA THR A 359 3.32 17.71 7.28
C THR A 359 3.61 18.88 6.36
N SER A 360 2.68 19.22 5.46
CA SER A 360 2.84 20.29 4.47
C SER A 360 1.50 20.63 3.81
N GLU A 361 1.56 21.50 2.80
CA GLU A 361 0.46 21.87 1.92
C GLU A 361 0.46 21.09 0.59
N GLY A 362 1.37 20.13 0.42
CA GLY A 362 1.45 19.34 -0.81
C GLY A 362 0.18 18.52 -1.02
N TYR A 363 -0.29 18.44 -2.27
CA TYR A 363 -1.64 17.95 -2.60
C TYR A 363 -2.78 18.64 -1.83
N GLU A 364 -2.55 19.86 -1.34
CA GLU A 364 -3.56 20.76 -0.78
C GLU A 364 -4.30 20.20 0.46
N GLY A 365 -3.79 19.12 1.07
CA GLY A 365 -4.42 18.41 2.18
C GLY A 365 -5.58 17.48 1.76
N HIS A 366 -5.70 17.16 0.48
CA HIS A 366 -6.79 16.32 -0.05
C HIS A 366 -6.68 14.86 0.34
N PHE A 367 -7.84 14.23 0.46
CA PHE A 367 -8.01 12.80 0.67
C PHE A 367 -8.29 12.10 -0.67
N PHE A 368 -7.55 11.04 -0.93
CA PHE A 368 -7.59 10.24 -2.15
C PHE A 368 -7.87 8.77 -1.82
N TRP A 369 -8.04 7.96 -2.87
CA TRP A 369 -8.08 6.49 -2.81
C TRP A 369 -6.85 5.86 -2.10
N ASP A 370 -5.73 6.58 -2.02
CA ASP A 370 -4.55 6.27 -1.20
C ASP A 370 -4.91 5.81 0.23
N THR A 371 -5.93 6.44 0.81
CA THR A 371 -6.46 6.10 2.12
C THR A 371 -6.93 4.65 2.15
N GLU A 372 -7.83 4.28 1.25
CA GLU A 372 -8.50 2.99 1.28
C GLU A 372 -7.62 1.86 0.73
N SER A 373 -6.82 2.13 -0.30
CA SER A 373 -6.00 1.12 -0.98
C SER A 373 -4.65 0.86 -0.31
N TYR A 374 -4.08 1.83 0.42
CA TYR A 374 -2.77 1.69 1.07
C TYR A 374 -2.83 1.83 2.60
N VAL A 375 -3.43 2.91 3.11
CA VAL A 375 -3.39 3.22 4.56
C VAL A 375 -4.34 2.33 5.38
N CYS A 376 -5.58 2.12 4.92
CA CYS A 376 -6.55 1.25 5.56
C CYS A 376 -6.06 -0.20 5.73
N PRO A 377 -5.39 -0.85 4.75
CA PRO A 377 -4.77 -2.16 4.97
C PRO A 377 -3.86 -2.18 6.21
N VAL A 378 -3.03 -1.16 6.42
CA VAL A 378 -2.14 -1.08 7.61
C VAL A 378 -2.95 -0.98 8.90
N PHE A 379 -3.87 -0.02 8.99
CA PHE A 379 -4.61 0.22 10.23
C PHE A 379 -5.67 -0.84 10.51
N THR A 380 -6.15 -1.56 9.50
CA THR A 380 -7.02 -2.72 9.72
C THR A 380 -6.34 -3.73 10.63
N TYR A 381 -5.02 -3.92 10.52
CA TYR A 381 -4.31 -4.92 11.31
C TYR A 381 -3.47 -4.35 12.45
N THR A 382 -3.22 -3.04 12.49
CA THR A 382 -2.39 -2.42 13.55
C THR A 382 -3.18 -1.54 14.51
N ALA A 383 -4.22 -0.83 14.04
CA ALA A 383 -5.05 0.05 14.85
C ALA A 383 -6.49 0.13 14.29
N PRO A 384 -7.33 -0.90 14.52
CA PRO A 384 -8.65 -1.02 13.88
C PRO A 384 -9.55 0.19 14.08
N GLU A 385 -9.50 0.83 15.26
CA GLU A 385 -10.26 2.06 15.53
C GLU A 385 -9.90 3.22 14.59
N VAL A 386 -8.64 3.32 14.15
CA VAL A 386 -8.21 4.34 13.19
C VAL A 386 -8.76 4.03 11.80
N ALA A 387 -8.62 2.79 11.31
CA ALA A 387 -9.19 2.37 10.03
C ALA A 387 -10.70 2.61 9.96
N LYS A 388 -11.40 2.29 11.05
CA LYS A 388 -12.82 2.55 11.20
C LYS A 388 -13.16 4.03 11.03
N LYS A 389 -12.42 4.93 11.68
CA LYS A 389 -12.67 6.38 11.58
C LYS A 389 -12.39 6.93 10.18
N LEU A 390 -11.39 6.42 9.47
CA LEU A 390 -11.14 6.78 8.07
C LEU A 390 -12.30 6.34 7.16
N LEU A 391 -12.87 5.16 7.39
CA LEU A 391 -14.02 4.66 6.62
C LEU A 391 -15.34 5.37 7.00
N GLU A 392 -15.54 5.72 8.27
CA GLU A 392 -16.69 6.53 8.72
C GLU A 392 -16.74 7.91 8.03
N TYR A 393 -15.58 8.50 7.73
CA TYR A 393 -15.51 9.74 6.95
C TYR A 393 -16.18 9.57 5.56
N ARG A 394 -15.96 8.45 4.87
CA ARG A 394 -16.63 8.16 3.59
C ARG A 394 -18.14 8.07 3.77
N GLY A 395 -18.60 7.41 4.84
CA GLY A 395 -20.01 7.41 5.23
C GLY A 395 -20.59 8.81 5.44
N ARG A 396 -19.85 9.71 6.09
CA ARG A 396 -20.25 11.10 6.35
C ARG A 396 -20.47 11.90 5.06
N ILE A 397 -19.60 11.72 4.06
CA ILE A 397 -19.67 12.47 2.80
C ILE A 397 -20.53 11.80 1.72
N LEU A 398 -21.15 10.65 2.02
CA LEU A 398 -22.03 9.94 1.09
C LEU A 398 -23.12 10.83 0.45
N PRO A 399 -23.78 11.76 1.16
CA PRO A 399 -24.74 12.67 0.52
C PRO A 399 -24.13 13.51 -0.61
N LYS A 400 -22.91 14.03 -0.44
CA LYS A 400 -22.21 14.76 -1.51
C LYS A 400 -21.81 13.85 -2.67
N ALA A 401 -21.50 12.59 -2.40
CA ALA A 401 -21.25 11.61 -3.44
C ALA A 401 -22.54 11.26 -4.24
N GLU A 402 -23.71 11.23 -3.58
CA GLU A 402 -25.02 11.10 -4.25
C GLU A 402 -25.31 12.32 -5.15
N GLU A 403 -25.04 13.54 -4.66
CA GLU A 403 -25.14 14.77 -5.45
C GLU A 403 -24.20 14.75 -6.66
N ARG A 404 -22.96 14.28 -6.48
CA ARG A 404 -21.98 14.17 -7.57
C ARG A 404 -22.40 13.17 -8.64
N ALA A 405 -22.91 12.01 -8.26
CA ALA A 405 -23.46 11.04 -9.22
C ALA A 405 -24.61 11.66 -10.02
N ALA A 406 -25.56 12.32 -9.34
CA ALA A 406 -26.67 13.00 -10.01
C ALA A 406 -26.20 14.12 -10.96
N GLU A 407 -25.20 14.91 -10.56
CA GLU A 407 -24.61 15.95 -11.42
C GLU A 407 -24.04 15.36 -12.71
N LEU A 408 -23.45 14.16 -12.66
CA LEU A 408 -22.92 13.45 -13.83
C LEU A 408 -23.93 12.54 -14.53
N ASN A 409 -25.23 12.67 -14.22
CA ASN A 409 -26.31 11.85 -14.78
C ASN A 409 -26.14 10.33 -14.52
N LEU A 410 -25.58 9.98 -13.36
CA LEU A 410 -25.48 8.61 -12.85
C LEU A 410 -26.50 8.39 -11.73
N LYS A 411 -26.83 7.12 -11.47
CA LYS A 411 -27.57 6.72 -10.28
C LYS A 411 -26.61 6.54 -9.11
N GLY A 412 -27.16 6.48 -7.90
CA GLY A 412 -26.38 6.07 -6.73
C GLY A 412 -25.44 7.16 -6.22
N ALA A 413 -24.20 6.80 -5.90
CA ALA A 413 -23.19 7.71 -5.37
C ALA A 413 -21.86 7.55 -6.10
N LEU A 414 -21.18 8.66 -6.39
CA LEU A 414 -19.83 8.72 -6.91
C LEU A 414 -18.97 9.55 -5.96
N TYR A 415 -18.05 8.90 -5.25
CA TYR A 415 -17.11 9.61 -4.39
C TYR A 415 -16.14 10.45 -5.24
N PRO A 416 -15.80 11.67 -4.79
CA PRO A 416 -14.86 12.54 -5.51
C PRO A 416 -13.45 11.93 -5.50
N TRP A 417 -12.70 12.11 -6.59
CA TRP A 417 -11.32 11.61 -6.71
C TRP A 417 -10.40 12.21 -5.65
N ARG A 418 -10.56 13.52 -5.40
CA ARG A 418 -9.87 14.28 -4.35
C ARG A 418 -10.79 15.29 -3.71
N THR A 419 -10.73 15.36 -2.38
CA THR A 419 -11.64 16.19 -1.59
C THR A 419 -11.14 16.40 -0.17
N ILE A 420 -11.68 17.41 0.52
CA ILE A 420 -11.63 17.55 1.98
C ILE A 420 -13.05 17.40 2.56
N ASP A 421 -14.05 18.04 1.96
CA ASP A 421 -15.42 18.09 2.52
C ASP A 421 -16.45 17.17 1.86
N GLY A 422 -16.07 16.52 0.76
CA GLY A 422 -16.90 15.66 -0.09
C GLY A 422 -17.21 16.22 -1.49
N GLU A 423 -16.91 17.49 -1.78
CA GLU A 423 -16.97 18.03 -3.15
C GLU A 423 -15.80 17.53 -4.01
N GLU A 424 -16.03 17.34 -5.32
CA GLU A 424 -14.96 17.06 -6.28
C GLU A 424 -14.12 18.33 -6.53
N THR A 425 -12.80 18.19 -6.48
CA THR A 425 -11.83 19.29 -6.59
C THR A 425 -10.82 19.09 -7.73
N SER A 426 -10.92 18.00 -8.48
CA SER A 426 -10.04 17.72 -9.63
C SER A 426 -10.29 18.67 -10.80
N ALA A 427 -9.34 19.56 -11.07
CA ALA A 427 -9.36 20.41 -12.27
C ALA A 427 -9.08 19.66 -13.58
N TYR A 428 -8.54 18.43 -13.50
CA TYR A 428 -8.25 17.62 -14.68
C TYR A 428 -9.08 16.34 -14.62
N TYR A 429 -10.26 16.36 -15.25
CA TYR A 429 -11.20 15.25 -15.20
C TYR A 429 -10.66 13.92 -15.78
N PRO A 430 -9.75 13.87 -16.80
CA PRO A 430 -9.27 12.61 -17.34
C PRO A 430 -8.48 11.77 -16.35
N ALA A 431 -7.64 12.38 -15.50
CA ALA A 431 -7.00 11.73 -14.36
C ALA A 431 -7.60 12.23 -13.03
N GLY A 432 -8.92 12.39 -13.02
CA GLY A 432 -9.70 12.88 -11.89
C GLY A 432 -11.04 12.16 -11.84
N THR A 433 -12.12 12.86 -12.18
CA THR A 433 -13.49 12.31 -12.18
C THR A 433 -13.65 11.01 -12.99
N ALA A 434 -12.88 10.79 -14.05
CA ALA A 434 -12.94 9.54 -14.83
C ALA A 434 -12.35 8.31 -14.10
N GLN A 435 -11.72 8.50 -12.94
CA GLN A 435 -11.21 7.42 -12.08
C GLN A 435 -12.31 6.88 -11.15
N TYR A 436 -13.36 6.30 -11.76
CA TYR A 436 -14.52 5.73 -11.05
C TYR A 436 -14.15 4.62 -10.05
N HIS A 437 -12.97 4.03 -10.19
CA HIS A 437 -12.52 2.91 -9.36
C HIS A 437 -12.46 3.25 -7.86
N ILE A 438 -12.35 4.54 -7.49
CA ILE A 438 -12.40 5.00 -6.09
C ILE A 438 -13.61 4.45 -5.31
N ASN A 439 -14.77 4.31 -5.98
CA ASN A 439 -15.95 3.72 -5.36
C ASN A 439 -15.70 2.25 -4.96
N ALA A 440 -15.02 1.49 -5.80
CA ALA A 440 -14.68 0.11 -5.52
C ALA A 440 -13.57 -0.01 -4.48
N ASP A 441 -12.57 0.88 -4.50
CA ASP A 441 -11.52 0.92 -3.46
C ASP A 441 -12.11 1.12 -2.05
N ILE A 442 -13.07 2.06 -1.92
CA ILE A 442 -13.76 2.35 -0.66
C ILE A 442 -14.55 1.13 -0.16
N ILE A 443 -15.36 0.52 -1.02
CA ILE A 443 -16.18 -0.64 -0.64
C ILE A 443 -15.30 -1.86 -0.35
N PHE A 444 -14.20 -2.04 -1.08
CA PHE A 444 -13.27 -3.11 -0.85
C PHE A 444 -12.55 -2.96 0.50
N ALA A 445 -12.08 -1.76 0.85
CA ALA A 445 -11.47 -1.48 2.15
C ALA A 445 -12.47 -1.64 3.31
N LEU A 446 -13.72 -1.20 3.13
CA LEU A 446 -14.79 -1.43 4.09
C LEU A 446 -15.07 -2.92 4.30
N ASN A 447 -15.20 -3.70 3.22
CA ASN A 447 -15.42 -5.14 3.29
C ASN A 447 -14.23 -5.87 3.94
N ARG A 448 -12.99 -5.48 3.61
CA ARG A 448 -11.77 -5.99 4.28
C ARG A 448 -11.84 -5.77 5.78
N PHE A 449 -12.16 -4.55 6.22
CA PHE A 449 -12.29 -4.24 7.65
C PHE A 449 -13.35 -5.13 8.32
N LEU A 450 -14.53 -5.24 7.72
CA LEU A 450 -15.64 -6.03 8.27
C LEU A 450 -15.32 -7.54 8.30
N ASN A 451 -14.58 -8.06 7.32
CA ASN A 451 -14.10 -9.44 7.34
C ASN A 451 -13.04 -9.67 8.43
N ALA A 452 -12.17 -8.68 8.66
CA ALA A 452 -11.12 -8.72 9.67
C ALA A 452 -11.64 -8.59 11.10
N HIS A 453 -12.73 -7.86 11.34
CA HIS A 453 -13.17 -7.51 12.70
C HIS A 453 -14.61 -7.88 13.03
N GLY A 454 -15.43 -8.19 12.03
CA GLY A 454 -16.85 -8.49 12.18
C GLY A 454 -17.76 -7.29 11.97
N ASP A 455 -19.04 -7.56 11.73
CA ASP A 455 -20.06 -6.56 11.43
C ASP A 455 -20.52 -5.76 12.67
N ASP A 456 -20.25 -6.23 13.88
CA ASP A 456 -20.76 -5.66 15.14
C ASP A 456 -19.81 -4.66 15.82
N GLN A 457 -18.63 -4.41 15.26
CA GLN A 457 -17.58 -3.54 15.85
C GLN A 457 -17.87 -2.04 15.73
N GLY A 458 -19.15 -1.67 15.71
CA GLY A 458 -19.62 -0.30 15.90
C GLY A 458 -19.60 0.59 14.65
N PHE A 459 -19.65 0.02 13.45
CA PHE A 459 -20.11 0.77 12.28
C PHE A 459 -21.63 0.96 12.36
N ASP A 460 -22.12 2.12 11.91
CA ASP A 460 -23.54 2.25 11.64
C ASP A 460 -23.91 1.39 10.43
N GLN A 461 -24.59 0.26 10.69
CA GLN A 461 -24.96 -0.70 9.67
C GLN A 461 -25.86 -0.09 8.59
N ALA A 462 -26.74 0.85 8.95
CA ALA A 462 -27.57 1.53 7.95
C ALA A 462 -26.70 2.32 6.95
N THR A 463 -25.65 2.99 7.44
CA THR A 463 -24.67 3.67 6.59
C THR A 463 -23.89 2.70 5.71
N VAL A 464 -23.40 1.57 6.25
CA VAL A 464 -22.69 0.53 5.49
C VAL A 464 -23.57 -0.02 4.36
N GLU A 465 -24.80 -0.44 4.70
CA GLU A 465 -25.78 -0.93 3.73
C GLU A 465 -26.05 0.11 2.63
N LYS A 466 -26.15 1.40 3.00
CA LYS A 466 -26.42 2.50 2.07
C LYS A 466 -25.22 2.76 1.15
N MET A 467 -23.99 2.78 1.68
CA MET A 467 -22.77 2.92 0.88
C MET A 467 -22.67 1.82 -0.19
N CYS A 468 -22.92 0.57 0.21
CA CYS A 468 -22.94 -0.57 -0.72
C CYS A 468 -24.02 -0.39 -1.80
N ALA A 469 -25.27 -0.12 -1.40
CA ALA A 469 -26.37 0.03 -2.36
C ALA A 469 -26.13 1.19 -3.34
N GLN A 470 -25.64 2.33 -2.88
CA GLN A 470 -25.46 3.50 -3.75
C GLN A 470 -24.25 3.36 -4.70
N THR A 471 -23.17 2.72 -4.27
CA THR A 471 -22.03 2.48 -5.18
C THR A 471 -22.36 1.40 -6.22
N ALA A 472 -23.13 0.37 -5.88
CA ALA A 472 -23.63 -0.60 -6.86
C ALA A 472 -24.56 0.01 -7.91
N ARG A 473 -25.49 0.89 -7.50
CA ARG A 473 -26.34 1.65 -8.42
C ARG A 473 -25.54 2.53 -9.38
N MET A 474 -24.43 3.11 -8.91
CA MET A 474 -23.52 3.87 -9.76
C MET A 474 -22.94 2.97 -10.85
N TRP A 475 -22.33 1.83 -10.48
CA TRP A 475 -21.78 0.89 -11.44
C TRP A 475 -22.80 0.36 -12.45
N GLU A 476 -24.00 0.01 -11.97
CA GLU A 476 -25.13 -0.40 -12.83
C GLU A 476 -25.49 0.70 -13.84
N SER A 477 -25.45 1.97 -13.45
CA SER A 477 -25.80 3.09 -14.33
C SER A 477 -24.67 3.58 -15.24
N LEU A 478 -23.42 3.24 -14.94
CA LEU A 478 -22.24 3.70 -15.67
C LEU A 478 -21.95 2.83 -16.91
N GLY A 479 -22.23 1.52 -16.82
CA GLY A 479 -21.94 0.57 -17.90
C GLY A 479 -23.19 0.07 -18.61
N ASP A 480 -22.97 -0.67 -19.71
CA ASP A 480 -24.04 -1.23 -20.54
C ASP A 480 -23.68 -2.62 -21.05
N PHE A 481 -24.70 -3.45 -21.31
CA PHE A 481 -24.52 -4.71 -22.03
C PHE A 481 -24.32 -4.44 -23.53
N ILE A 482 -23.14 -4.75 -24.06
CA ILE A 482 -22.76 -4.44 -25.44
C ILE A 482 -22.85 -5.68 -26.33
N PRO A 483 -23.75 -5.73 -27.33
CA PRO A 483 -23.92 -6.90 -28.21
C PRO A 483 -22.62 -7.31 -28.93
N HIS A 484 -21.84 -6.35 -29.41
CA HIS A 484 -20.58 -6.61 -30.11
C HIS A 484 -19.47 -7.18 -29.23
N LYS A 485 -19.58 -7.05 -27.91
CA LYS A 485 -18.68 -7.68 -26.93
C LYS A 485 -19.24 -9.02 -26.41
N GLY A 486 -20.13 -9.65 -27.18
CA GLY A 486 -20.79 -10.89 -26.78
C GLY A 486 -21.87 -10.69 -25.72
N ASN A 487 -22.54 -9.53 -25.75
CA ASN A 487 -23.51 -9.12 -24.74
C ASN A 487 -22.92 -9.15 -23.31
N LYS A 488 -21.69 -8.67 -23.17
CA LYS A 488 -21.02 -8.46 -21.88
C LYS A 488 -21.24 -7.04 -21.39
N PHE A 489 -21.27 -6.85 -20.08
CA PHE A 489 -21.40 -5.55 -19.44
C PHE A 489 -20.06 -4.82 -19.52
N CYS A 490 -20.01 -3.72 -20.27
CA CYS A 490 -18.79 -2.96 -20.52
C CYS A 490 -18.84 -1.63 -19.76
N ILE A 491 -17.69 -1.17 -19.31
CA ILE A 491 -17.51 0.14 -18.67
C ILE A 491 -16.52 0.89 -19.55
N ASN A 492 -16.98 1.98 -20.17
CA ASN A 492 -16.26 2.71 -21.20
C ASN A 492 -15.86 4.11 -20.69
N ASP A 493 -14.87 4.72 -21.36
CA ASP A 493 -14.39 6.08 -21.09
C ASP A 493 -13.96 6.34 -19.62
N VAL A 494 -13.22 5.38 -19.04
CA VAL A 494 -12.72 5.42 -17.65
C VAL A 494 -11.21 5.56 -17.60
N THR A 495 -10.67 5.92 -16.44
CA THR A 495 -9.24 5.90 -16.17
C THR A 495 -8.98 4.95 -15.00
N GLY A 496 -8.03 4.03 -15.16
CA GLY A 496 -7.56 3.16 -14.09
C GLY A 496 -6.47 3.82 -13.25
N PRO A 497 -5.86 3.08 -12.29
CA PRO A 497 -4.72 3.55 -11.52
C PRO A 497 -3.54 4.08 -12.35
N ASP A 498 -3.35 3.54 -13.57
CA ASP A 498 -2.36 4.07 -14.49
C ASP A 498 -2.83 5.37 -15.17
N GLU A 499 -2.49 6.51 -14.57
CA GLU A 499 -2.81 7.83 -15.13
C GLU A 499 -1.98 8.21 -16.38
N TYR A 500 -1.06 7.34 -16.84
CA TYR A 500 -0.35 7.49 -18.13
C TYR A 500 -1.14 6.92 -19.31
N THR A 501 -2.37 6.46 -19.08
CA THR A 501 -3.40 6.37 -20.12
C THR A 501 -4.76 6.70 -19.50
N ALA A 502 -5.46 7.71 -20.03
CA ALA A 502 -6.76 8.15 -19.51
C ALA A 502 -7.88 8.00 -20.54
N ILE A 503 -9.14 7.89 -20.05
CA ILE A 503 -10.36 7.78 -20.86
C ILE A 503 -10.29 6.58 -21.85
N VAL A 504 -10.10 5.39 -21.29
CA VAL A 504 -10.03 4.12 -22.00
C VAL A 504 -11.30 3.31 -21.82
N ASN A 505 -11.50 2.35 -22.71
CA ASN A 505 -12.59 1.39 -22.61
C ASN A 505 -12.14 0.12 -21.90
N ASN A 506 -12.95 -0.33 -20.96
CA ASN A 506 -12.79 -1.60 -20.26
C ASN A 506 -11.43 -1.75 -19.57
N ASN A 507 -11.00 -0.72 -18.83
CA ASN A 507 -9.80 -0.85 -18.00
C ASN A 507 -9.93 -2.09 -17.08
N ALA A 508 -8.94 -2.97 -17.12
CA ALA A 508 -8.99 -4.26 -16.46
C ALA A 508 -9.12 -4.11 -14.94
N PHE A 509 -8.35 -3.20 -14.32
CA PHE A 509 -8.47 -2.92 -12.89
C PHE A 509 -9.87 -2.42 -12.53
N THR A 510 -10.38 -1.41 -13.24
CA THR A 510 -11.71 -0.84 -13.01
C THR A 510 -12.79 -1.91 -13.12
N ASN A 511 -12.76 -2.75 -14.14
CA ASN A 511 -13.80 -3.78 -14.33
C ASN A 511 -13.70 -4.89 -13.28
N PHE A 512 -12.49 -5.33 -12.90
CA PHE A 512 -12.32 -6.29 -11.81
C PHE A 512 -12.81 -5.73 -10.48
N MET A 513 -12.51 -4.48 -10.17
CA MET A 513 -12.92 -3.83 -8.92
C MET A 513 -14.41 -3.48 -8.91
N ALA A 514 -14.99 -3.08 -10.04
CA ALA A 514 -16.44 -2.88 -10.18
C ALA A 514 -17.21 -4.18 -9.95
N ARG A 515 -16.72 -5.30 -10.50
CA ARG A 515 -17.27 -6.63 -10.23
C ARG A 515 -17.28 -6.94 -8.73
N GLU A 516 -16.13 -6.74 -8.08
CA GLU A 516 -15.99 -7.00 -6.65
C GLU A 516 -16.94 -6.12 -5.82
N ASN A 517 -17.06 -4.83 -6.16
CA ASN A 517 -18.01 -3.93 -5.51
C ASN A 517 -19.46 -4.42 -5.67
N LEU A 518 -19.88 -4.80 -6.89
CA LEU A 518 -21.23 -5.32 -7.14
C LEU A 518 -21.53 -6.60 -6.33
N GLU A 519 -20.58 -7.52 -6.26
CA GLU A 519 -20.72 -8.76 -5.47
C GLU A 519 -20.83 -8.47 -3.97
N ILE A 520 -19.91 -7.65 -3.43
CA ILE A 520 -19.95 -7.19 -2.03
C ILE A 520 -21.29 -6.51 -1.73
N SER A 521 -21.72 -5.61 -2.62
CA SER A 521 -22.93 -4.83 -2.42
C SER A 521 -24.20 -5.67 -2.52
N ALA A 522 -24.23 -6.69 -3.38
CA ALA A 522 -25.32 -7.65 -3.41
C ALA A 522 -25.43 -8.45 -2.10
N ALA A 523 -24.31 -8.69 -1.41
CA ALA A 523 -24.28 -9.37 -0.11
C ALA A 523 -24.59 -8.44 1.08
N ARG A 524 -24.12 -7.18 1.04
CA ARG A 524 -24.09 -6.27 2.20
C ARG A 524 -25.09 -5.12 2.18
N SER A 525 -25.82 -4.90 1.09
CA SER A 525 -26.80 -3.80 0.97
C SER A 525 -28.05 -3.94 1.84
N GLY A 526 -28.24 -5.09 2.52
CA GLY A 526 -29.33 -5.30 3.48
C GLY A 526 -30.70 -4.90 2.95
N LYS A 527 -31.36 -3.95 3.64
CA LYS A 527 -32.69 -3.44 3.23
C LYS A 527 -32.63 -2.21 2.32
N GLN A 528 -31.44 -1.66 2.09
CA GLN A 528 -31.24 -0.51 1.20
C GLN A 528 -31.38 -0.87 -0.28
N ALA A 529 -31.40 -2.16 -0.62
CA ALA A 529 -31.61 -2.67 -1.96
C ALA A 529 -32.67 -3.78 -1.99
N SER A 530 -33.49 -3.79 -3.04
CA SER A 530 -34.43 -4.87 -3.31
C SER A 530 -33.72 -6.14 -3.80
N GLU A 531 -34.36 -7.30 -3.67
CA GLU A 531 -33.82 -8.55 -4.22
C GLU A 531 -33.68 -8.52 -5.75
N ALA A 532 -34.48 -7.70 -6.43
CA ALA A 532 -34.37 -7.48 -7.88
C ALA A 532 -33.10 -6.69 -8.25
N GLU A 533 -32.77 -5.64 -7.49
CA GLU A 533 -31.50 -4.91 -7.63
C GLU A 533 -30.31 -5.84 -7.37
N LYS A 534 -30.32 -6.57 -6.24
CA LYS A 534 -29.25 -7.53 -5.90
C LYS A 534 -29.05 -8.59 -6.98
N SER A 535 -30.14 -9.10 -7.55
CA SER A 535 -30.09 -10.08 -8.65
C SER A 535 -29.51 -9.46 -9.93
N THR A 536 -29.86 -8.21 -10.22
CA THR A 536 -29.30 -7.45 -11.35
C THR A 536 -27.80 -7.26 -11.19
N TRP A 537 -27.34 -6.86 -10.00
CA TRP A 537 -25.93 -6.66 -9.71
C TRP A 537 -25.11 -7.94 -9.81
N LYS A 538 -25.64 -9.07 -9.32
CA LYS A 538 -25.02 -10.40 -9.51
C LYS A 538 -24.90 -10.74 -11.00
N ASN A 539 -25.97 -10.53 -11.78
CA ASN A 539 -25.94 -10.77 -13.22
C ASN A 539 -24.92 -9.87 -13.94
N ILE A 540 -24.79 -8.61 -13.55
CA ILE A 540 -23.77 -7.70 -14.07
C ILE A 540 -22.37 -8.21 -13.70
N ALA A 541 -22.13 -8.54 -12.43
CA ALA A 541 -20.84 -9.03 -11.96
C ALA A 541 -20.38 -10.31 -12.70
N GLU A 542 -21.31 -11.25 -12.94
CA GLU A 542 -21.06 -12.47 -13.71
C GLU A 542 -20.77 -12.21 -15.20
N ASN A 543 -21.27 -11.10 -15.75
CA ASN A 543 -21.19 -10.79 -17.17
C ASN A 543 -20.38 -9.54 -17.50
N ILE A 544 -19.63 -9.00 -16.55
CA ILE A 544 -18.71 -7.91 -16.82
C ILE A 544 -17.65 -8.35 -17.83
N TYR A 545 -17.35 -7.47 -18.79
CA TYR A 545 -16.30 -7.71 -19.76
C TYR A 545 -14.95 -7.49 -19.07
N ILE A 546 -14.10 -8.51 -19.08
CA ILE A 546 -12.71 -8.39 -18.68
C ILE A 546 -11.86 -8.62 -19.94
N PRO A 547 -11.01 -7.66 -20.35
CA PRO A 547 -10.15 -7.86 -21.51
C PRO A 547 -9.19 -9.02 -21.24
N PHE A 548 -9.13 -9.98 -22.18
CA PHE A 548 -8.23 -11.13 -22.08
C PHE A 548 -7.70 -11.50 -23.45
N ASP A 549 -6.38 -11.51 -23.58
CA ASP A 549 -5.71 -11.93 -24.80
C ASP A 549 -5.34 -13.42 -24.69
N LYS A 550 -5.98 -14.26 -25.51
CA LYS A 550 -5.78 -15.71 -25.47
C LYS A 550 -4.41 -16.14 -26.00
N GLU A 551 -3.78 -15.36 -26.89
CA GLU A 551 -2.50 -15.71 -27.50
C GLU A 551 -1.33 -15.45 -26.56
N MET A 552 -1.40 -14.38 -25.78
CA MET A 552 -0.42 -14.04 -24.75
C MET A 552 -0.77 -14.64 -23.38
N GLY A 553 -2.05 -14.97 -23.13
CA GLY A 553 -2.52 -15.50 -21.85
C GLY A 553 -2.42 -14.47 -20.73
N ILE A 554 -2.64 -13.19 -21.07
CA ILE A 554 -2.59 -12.03 -20.18
C ILE A 554 -3.91 -11.26 -20.26
N TYR A 555 -4.15 -10.43 -19.27
CA TYR A 555 -5.24 -9.44 -19.30
C TYR A 555 -4.65 -8.12 -19.81
N PRO A 556 -4.99 -7.63 -21.02
CA PRO A 556 -4.62 -6.28 -21.45
C PRO A 556 -5.14 -5.23 -20.47
N GLN A 557 -4.43 -4.12 -20.29
CA GLN A 557 -4.83 -3.07 -19.35
C GLN A 557 -6.16 -2.44 -19.75
N ASP A 558 -6.38 -2.29 -21.06
CA ASP A 558 -7.60 -1.76 -21.66
C ASP A 558 -7.75 -2.31 -23.09
N ASP A 559 -8.88 -2.02 -23.73
CA ASP A 559 -9.22 -2.49 -25.08
C ASP A 559 -8.17 -2.15 -26.16
N SER A 560 -7.43 -1.04 -25.99
CA SER A 560 -6.45 -0.54 -26.98
C SER A 560 -5.00 -0.83 -26.62
N PHE A 561 -4.72 -1.35 -25.43
CA PHE A 561 -3.35 -1.39 -24.87
C PHE A 561 -2.37 -2.15 -25.76
N LEU A 562 -2.78 -3.29 -26.32
CA LEU A 562 -1.92 -4.11 -27.17
C LEU A 562 -1.67 -3.52 -28.58
N ASP A 563 -2.49 -2.56 -29.00
CA ASP A 563 -2.36 -1.89 -30.31
C ASP A 563 -1.33 -0.75 -30.30
N LYS A 564 -0.83 -0.38 -29.11
CA LYS A 564 0.12 0.73 -28.93
C LYS A 564 1.56 0.27 -29.21
N PRO A 565 2.43 1.14 -29.75
CA PRO A 565 3.88 0.90 -29.72
C PRO A 565 4.43 0.89 -28.28
N ASP A 566 5.57 0.23 -28.09
CA ASP A 566 6.30 0.24 -26.82
C ASP A 566 6.96 1.61 -26.60
N TRP A 567 7.04 2.07 -25.35
CA TRP A 567 7.85 3.24 -25.01
C TRP A 567 9.35 2.93 -25.10
N ASP A 568 10.16 3.89 -25.56
CA ASP A 568 11.61 3.74 -25.67
C ASP A 568 12.32 3.97 -24.31
N PHE A 569 12.21 3.00 -23.40
CA PHE A 569 12.83 3.07 -22.08
C PHE A 569 14.37 3.11 -22.15
N GLU A 570 14.97 2.46 -23.15
CA GLU A 570 16.42 2.35 -23.29
C GLU A 570 17.05 3.73 -23.56
N ASN A 571 16.41 4.54 -24.41
CA ASN A 571 16.93 5.86 -24.78
C ASN A 571 16.29 7.03 -24.01
N THR A 572 15.34 6.78 -23.09
CA THR A 572 14.77 7.83 -22.24
C THR A 572 15.70 8.15 -21.06
N PRO A 573 16.29 9.36 -20.97
CA PRO A 573 17.21 9.71 -19.89
C PRO A 573 16.52 9.72 -18.52
N LYS A 574 17.25 9.35 -17.45
CA LYS A 574 16.72 9.38 -16.07
C LYS A 574 16.20 10.76 -15.64
N SER A 575 16.75 11.84 -16.17
CA SER A 575 16.32 13.22 -15.88
C SER A 575 14.98 13.61 -16.51
N MET A 576 14.42 12.75 -17.37
CA MET A 576 13.11 12.96 -17.98
C MET A 576 11.98 12.26 -17.20
N TYR A 577 12.29 11.68 -16.04
CA TYR A 577 11.32 11.12 -15.12
C TYR A 577 11.07 12.08 -13.94
N PRO A 578 9.82 12.25 -13.50
CA PRO A 578 8.63 11.56 -14.00
C PRO A 578 8.16 12.09 -15.36
N LEU A 579 7.72 11.18 -16.26
CA LEU A 579 7.50 11.49 -17.69
C LEU A 579 6.52 12.64 -17.91
N LEU A 580 5.46 12.74 -17.10
CA LEU A 580 4.43 13.78 -17.21
C LEU A 580 4.98 15.21 -17.04
N MET A 581 6.15 15.37 -16.41
CA MET A 581 6.79 16.69 -16.25
C MET A 581 7.58 17.12 -17.50
N HIS A 582 7.81 16.20 -18.44
CA HIS A 582 8.71 16.42 -19.57
C HIS A 582 8.13 16.05 -20.94
N TYR A 583 7.10 15.20 -20.98
CA TYR A 583 6.42 14.77 -22.19
C TYR A 583 4.94 15.15 -22.14
N HIS A 584 4.42 15.55 -23.30
CA HIS A 584 3.00 15.86 -23.44
C HIS A 584 2.16 14.58 -23.27
N PRO A 585 0.97 14.63 -22.64
CA PRO A 585 0.10 13.45 -22.49
C PRO A 585 -0.20 12.70 -23.81
N LEU A 586 -0.35 13.42 -24.92
CA LEU A 586 -0.51 12.81 -26.26
C LEU A 586 0.67 11.93 -26.70
N GLU A 587 1.87 12.19 -26.19
CA GLU A 587 3.04 11.32 -26.41
C GLU A 587 2.97 10.10 -25.52
N ILE A 588 2.63 10.28 -24.25
CA ILE A 588 2.60 9.20 -23.24
C ILE A 588 1.46 8.21 -23.55
N TYR A 589 0.23 8.71 -23.73
CA TYR A 589 -1.01 7.92 -23.78
C TYR A 589 -1.08 6.97 -24.99
N ARG A 590 -0.31 7.26 -26.05
CA ARG A 590 -0.25 6.44 -27.27
C ARG A 590 0.81 5.34 -27.22
N HIS A 591 1.54 5.18 -26.11
CA HIS A 591 2.55 4.13 -25.93
C HIS A 591 2.17 3.17 -24.79
N LYS A 592 2.79 1.97 -24.78
CA LYS A 592 2.80 1.10 -23.62
C LYS A 592 3.79 1.62 -22.59
N VAL A 593 3.28 2.37 -21.63
CA VAL A 593 4.02 2.86 -20.46
C VAL A 593 3.03 3.10 -19.32
N LEU A 594 3.39 2.65 -18.13
CA LEU A 594 2.56 2.76 -16.94
C LEU A 594 3.24 3.68 -15.94
N LYS A 595 2.48 4.62 -15.37
CA LYS A 595 2.90 5.43 -14.22
C LYS A 595 3.12 4.56 -12.99
N GLN A 596 2.20 3.62 -12.77
CA GLN A 596 2.08 2.79 -11.58
C GLN A 596 1.29 1.50 -11.87
N PRO A 597 1.30 0.51 -10.97
CA PRO A 597 0.57 -0.74 -11.15
C PRO A 597 -0.94 -0.55 -11.30
N ASP A 598 -1.49 -1.14 -12.37
CA ASP A 598 -2.92 -1.16 -12.69
C ASP A 598 -3.46 -2.61 -12.53
N LEU A 599 -3.36 -3.48 -13.55
CA LEU A 599 -3.74 -4.89 -13.42
C LEU A 599 -2.98 -5.60 -12.28
N VAL A 600 -1.69 -5.32 -12.14
CA VAL A 600 -0.84 -5.93 -11.08
C VAL A 600 -1.37 -5.57 -9.69
N LEU A 601 -1.95 -4.37 -9.52
CA LEU A 601 -2.62 -3.99 -8.29
C LEU A 601 -3.92 -4.79 -8.07
N ALA A 602 -4.73 -5.01 -9.12
CA ALA A 602 -5.92 -5.87 -9.02
C ALA A 602 -5.56 -7.31 -8.62
N GLN A 603 -4.45 -7.85 -9.14
CA GLN A 603 -3.97 -9.19 -8.79
C GLN A 603 -3.51 -9.33 -7.34
N PHE A 604 -2.97 -8.25 -6.78
CA PHE A 604 -2.65 -8.17 -5.36
C PHE A 604 -3.92 -8.09 -4.51
N LEU A 605 -4.80 -7.12 -4.79
CA LEU A 605 -6.00 -6.88 -3.97
C LEU A 605 -6.97 -8.06 -4.01
N LEU A 606 -7.22 -8.62 -5.20
CA LEU A 606 -8.16 -9.71 -5.42
C LEU A 606 -7.41 -11.06 -5.49
N SER A 607 -6.56 -11.32 -4.50
CA SER A 607 -5.55 -12.39 -4.58
C SER A 607 -6.11 -13.81 -4.83
N GLY A 608 -7.39 -14.04 -4.49
CA GLY A 608 -8.10 -15.31 -4.74
C GLY A 608 -8.79 -15.42 -6.10
N ARG A 609 -8.74 -14.38 -6.96
CA ARG A 609 -9.37 -14.37 -8.30
C ARG A 609 -8.44 -14.80 -9.42
N PHE A 610 -7.14 -14.92 -9.13
CA PHE A 610 -6.11 -15.19 -10.13
C PHE A 610 -5.30 -16.41 -9.72
N THR A 611 -5.07 -17.29 -10.68
CA THR A 611 -4.12 -18.39 -10.52
C THR A 611 -2.70 -17.85 -10.40
N LYS A 612 -1.81 -18.63 -9.77
CA LYS A 612 -0.39 -18.25 -9.66
C LYS A 612 0.26 -18.10 -11.04
N ALA A 613 -0.11 -18.93 -12.01
CA ALA A 613 0.38 -18.86 -13.39
C ALA A 613 0.01 -17.53 -14.07
N GLU A 614 -1.24 -17.08 -13.92
CA GLU A 614 -1.66 -15.76 -14.40
C GLU A 614 -0.87 -14.63 -13.73
N LYS A 615 -0.68 -14.69 -12.41
CA LYS A 615 0.09 -13.66 -11.70
C LYS A 615 1.53 -13.58 -12.20
N ILE A 616 2.20 -14.72 -12.39
CA ILE A 616 3.57 -14.78 -12.93
C ILE A 616 3.64 -14.15 -14.32
N ARG A 617 2.76 -14.55 -15.25
CA ARG A 617 2.77 -14.05 -16.64
C ARG A 617 2.47 -12.56 -16.71
N ASN A 618 1.40 -12.12 -16.05
CA ASN A 618 0.98 -10.72 -16.07
C ASN A 618 2.03 -9.84 -15.39
N PHE A 619 2.54 -10.22 -14.21
CA PHE A 619 3.60 -9.46 -13.54
C PHE A 619 4.85 -9.35 -14.43
N LYS A 620 5.30 -10.46 -15.03
CA LYS A 620 6.47 -10.46 -15.92
C LYS A 620 6.28 -9.57 -17.15
N TYR A 621 5.06 -9.44 -17.64
CA TYR A 621 4.72 -8.57 -18.76
C TYR A 621 4.69 -7.09 -18.34
N TYR A 622 3.88 -6.73 -17.34
CA TYR A 622 3.65 -5.35 -16.94
C TYR A 622 4.85 -4.70 -16.25
N GLN A 623 5.68 -5.47 -15.54
CA GLN A 623 6.88 -4.91 -14.91
C GLN A 623 7.84 -4.23 -15.88
N LYS A 624 7.77 -4.56 -17.18
CA LYS A 624 8.62 -3.95 -18.21
C LYS A 624 8.19 -2.52 -18.54
N TYR A 625 6.92 -2.20 -18.32
CA TYR A 625 6.31 -0.94 -18.73
C TYR A 625 6.07 0.03 -17.56
N THR A 626 6.18 -0.45 -16.31
CA THR A 626 5.94 0.38 -15.11
C THR A 626 7.17 1.21 -14.74
N THR A 627 7.03 2.53 -14.79
CA THR A 627 8.09 3.52 -14.52
C THR A 627 8.44 3.67 -13.04
N GLY A 628 7.44 3.62 -12.16
CA GLY A 628 7.61 4.01 -10.76
C GLY A 628 7.52 5.51 -10.50
N ASP A 629 6.94 6.28 -11.43
CA ASP A 629 6.76 7.74 -11.34
C ASP A 629 5.75 8.18 -10.27
N SER A 630 5.10 7.21 -9.63
CA SER A 630 4.27 7.39 -8.44
C SER A 630 4.90 6.71 -7.24
N SER A 631 4.86 7.36 -6.08
CA SER A 631 5.31 6.77 -4.81
C SER A 631 4.51 5.53 -4.39
N LEU A 632 3.36 5.28 -5.02
CA LEU A 632 2.51 4.12 -4.81
C LEU A 632 3.05 2.86 -5.51
N SER A 633 3.97 3.00 -6.47
CA SER A 633 4.29 1.94 -7.42
C SER A 633 5.14 0.81 -6.83
N TYR A 634 6.30 1.16 -6.25
CA TYR A 634 7.32 0.16 -5.93
C TYR A 634 6.90 -0.81 -4.83
N SER A 635 6.05 -0.41 -3.88
CA SER A 635 5.55 -1.32 -2.84
C SER A 635 4.75 -2.48 -3.44
N ILE A 636 3.83 -2.21 -4.36
CA ILE A 636 3.00 -3.22 -5.03
C ILE A 636 3.83 -4.09 -5.95
N MET A 637 4.77 -3.48 -6.70
CA MET A 637 5.71 -4.23 -7.52
C MET A 637 6.58 -5.18 -6.69
N GLY A 638 7.03 -4.74 -5.50
CA GLY A 638 7.79 -5.56 -4.55
C GLY A 638 6.98 -6.73 -4.00
N ILE A 639 5.72 -6.48 -3.59
CA ILE A 639 4.81 -7.53 -3.10
C ILE A 639 4.60 -8.61 -4.18
N MET A 640 4.35 -8.20 -5.42
CA MET A 640 4.08 -9.13 -6.51
C MET A 640 5.35 -9.85 -6.99
N ALA A 641 6.52 -9.22 -6.93
CA ALA A 641 7.80 -9.89 -7.15
C ALA A 641 8.01 -11.02 -6.12
N ALA A 642 7.78 -10.76 -4.83
CA ALA A 642 7.89 -11.77 -3.77
C ALA A 642 6.89 -12.93 -3.96
N GLU A 643 5.63 -12.61 -4.30
CA GLU A 643 4.61 -13.63 -4.53
C GLU A 643 4.95 -14.53 -5.74
N THR A 644 5.44 -13.91 -6.82
CA THR A 644 5.80 -14.62 -8.07
C THR A 644 7.15 -15.33 -8.01
N GLY A 645 7.96 -15.09 -6.96
CA GLY A 645 9.16 -15.86 -6.64
C GLY A 645 10.49 -15.14 -6.89
N ASP A 646 10.47 -13.87 -7.28
CA ASP A 646 11.66 -13.03 -7.50
C ASP A 646 11.93 -12.18 -6.24
N THR A 647 12.48 -12.81 -5.20
CA THR A 647 12.71 -12.19 -3.88
C THR A 647 13.81 -11.13 -3.89
N GLU A 648 14.82 -11.26 -4.74
CA GLU A 648 15.88 -10.26 -4.93
C GLU A 648 15.27 -8.96 -5.48
N LYS A 649 14.50 -9.07 -6.57
CA LYS A 649 13.80 -7.93 -7.14
C LYS A 649 12.75 -7.33 -6.20
N ALA A 650 12.10 -8.17 -5.41
CA ALA A 650 11.20 -7.70 -4.37
C ALA A 650 11.92 -6.80 -3.36
N PHE A 651 13.14 -7.17 -2.97
CA PHE A 651 13.96 -6.40 -2.04
C PHE A 651 14.48 -5.10 -2.67
N ASP A 652 14.84 -5.10 -3.96
CA ASP A 652 15.19 -3.88 -4.69
C ASP A 652 14.05 -2.85 -4.71
N TYR A 653 12.83 -3.30 -4.98
CA TYR A 653 11.64 -2.43 -4.94
C TYR A 653 11.32 -1.96 -3.52
N TYR A 654 11.49 -2.84 -2.53
CA TYR A 654 11.32 -2.50 -1.13
C TYR A 654 12.26 -1.37 -0.69
N ASN A 655 13.54 -1.44 -1.08
CA ASN A 655 14.55 -0.43 -0.77
C ASN A 655 14.23 0.96 -1.38
N LYS A 656 13.52 1.00 -2.53
CA LYS A 656 13.02 2.25 -3.12
C LYS A 656 11.81 2.84 -2.38
N THR A 657 11.17 2.06 -1.51
CA THR A 657 9.95 2.43 -0.79
C THR A 657 10.26 2.83 0.65
N VAL A 658 10.94 1.96 1.40
CA VAL A 658 11.03 2.02 2.87
C VAL A 658 11.70 3.29 3.42
N ARG A 659 12.64 3.87 2.67
CA ARG A 659 13.38 5.08 3.07
C ARG A 659 13.16 6.29 2.15
N MET A 660 12.11 6.27 1.33
CA MET A 660 11.86 7.30 0.31
C MET A 660 11.95 8.72 0.87
N ASP A 661 11.26 9.01 1.99
CA ASP A 661 11.26 10.33 2.59
C ASP A 661 12.53 10.66 3.39
N ILE A 662 13.07 9.67 4.11
CA ILE A 662 14.27 9.85 4.95
C ILE A 662 15.49 10.21 4.09
N ASP A 663 15.61 9.54 2.95
CA ASP A 663 16.73 9.71 2.01
C ASP A 663 16.39 10.69 0.87
N ASP A 664 15.16 11.24 0.85
CA ASP A 664 14.64 12.19 -0.16
C ASP A 664 14.85 11.72 -1.60
N VAL A 665 14.49 10.45 -1.86
CA VAL A 665 14.77 9.75 -3.13
C VAL A 665 14.21 10.49 -4.35
N ASN A 666 13.07 11.18 -4.18
CA ASN A 666 12.39 11.93 -5.24
C ASN A 666 12.70 13.44 -5.22
N GLY A 667 13.50 13.92 -4.27
CA GLY A 667 13.87 15.35 -4.15
C GLY A 667 12.71 16.28 -3.79
N ASN A 668 11.62 15.75 -3.24
CA ASN A 668 10.38 16.48 -2.96
C ASN A 668 9.82 16.22 -1.55
N SER A 669 10.59 15.63 -0.63
CA SER A 669 10.16 15.47 0.77
C SER A 669 9.99 16.80 1.50
N ARG A 670 10.52 17.91 0.96
CA ARG A 670 10.20 19.27 1.44
C ARG A 670 8.69 19.58 1.35
N ASP A 671 8.01 18.97 0.39
CA ASP A 671 6.57 19.15 0.12
C ASP A 671 5.71 18.19 0.94
N GLY A 672 6.28 17.57 1.98
CA GLY A 672 5.61 16.65 2.90
C GLY A 672 5.88 15.17 2.62
N ILE A 673 5.61 14.35 3.63
CA ILE A 673 5.77 12.89 3.59
C ILE A 673 4.91 12.23 2.51
N HIS A 674 5.19 10.99 2.13
CA HIS A 674 4.36 10.25 1.17
C HIS A 674 3.56 9.17 1.91
N THR A 675 2.33 9.46 2.36
CA THR A 675 1.57 8.56 3.24
C THR A 675 1.31 7.19 2.61
N ALA A 676 0.96 7.14 1.33
CA ALA A 676 0.78 5.86 0.63
C ALA A 676 2.09 5.06 0.51
N CYS A 677 3.25 5.72 0.37
CA CYS A 677 4.56 5.05 0.33
C CYS A 677 4.96 4.50 1.71
N MET A 678 4.70 5.27 2.78
CA MET A 678 4.89 4.83 4.16
C MET A 678 4.04 3.60 4.47
N ALA A 679 2.77 3.61 4.06
CA ALA A 679 1.89 2.45 4.18
C ALA A 679 2.39 1.28 3.32
N GLY A 680 2.84 1.57 2.09
CA GLY A 680 3.48 0.62 1.19
C GLY A 680 4.71 -0.07 1.77
N SER A 681 5.44 0.57 2.69
CA SER A 681 6.60 -0.01 3.38
C SER A 681 6.17 -1.13 4.34
N TRP A 682 5.12 -0.89 5.13
CA TRP A 682 4.51 -1.93 5.96
C TRP A 682 3.91 -3.04 5.10
N MET A 683 3.20 -2.68 4.02
CA MET A 683 2.58 -3.65 3.11
C MET A 683 3.64 -4.52 2.42
N GLY A 684 4.76 -3.96 1.96
CA GLY A 684 5.87 -4.74 1.39
C GLY A 684 6.47 -5.72 2.38
N THR A 685 6.49 -5.37 3.68
CA THR A 685 6.97 -6.25 4.74
C THR A 685 5.98 -7.39 5.02
N VAL A 686 4.71 -7.06 5.25
CA VAL A 686 3.67 -8.02 5.70
C VAL A 686 3.02 -8.76 4.52
N TYR A 687 2.51 -8.06 3.52
CA TYR A 687 1.98 -8.70 2.31
C TYR A 687 3.09 -9.23 1.39
N GLY A 688 4.27 -8.62 1.35
CA GLY A 688 5.38 -9.09 0.52
C GLY A 688 6.14 -10.26 1.18
N PHE A 689 7.04 -9.95 2.11
CA PHE A 689 7.99 -10.95 2.65
C PHE A 689 7.36 -11.93 3.65
N ALA A 690 6.39 -11.53 4.46
CA ALA A 690 5.63 -12.50 5.26
C ALA A 690 4.58 -13.26 4.44
N GLY A 691 4.32 -12.82 3.19
CA GLY A 691 3.38 -13.45 2.28
C GLY A 691 1.93 -13.44 2.78
N PHE A 692 1.56 -12.48 3.64
CA PHE A 692 0.22 -12.40 4.20
C PHE A 692 -0.83 -12.13 3.11
N ARG A 693 -1.99 -12.78 3.12
CA ARG A 693 -3.16 -12.44 2.27
C ARG A 693 -4.43 -12.52 3.10
N ASP A 694 -5.40 -11.69 2.77
CA ASP A 694 -6.64 -11.45 3.54
C ASP A 694 -7.93 -11.48 2.68
N TYR A 695 -7.82 -11.84 1.41
CA TYR A 695 -8.93 -11.80 0.46
C TYR A 695 -10.09 -12.72 0.90
N GLY A 696 -11.32 -12.21 0.83
CA GLY A 696 -12.53 -12.96 1.20
C GLY A 696 -12.62 -13.33 2.68
N GLY A 697 -11.84 -12.71 3.57
CA GLY A 697 -11.78 -13.07 4.99
C GLY A 697 -10.96 -14.34 5.27
N VAL A 698 -10.19 -14.81 4.29
CA VAL A 698 -9.23 -15.92 4.47
C VAL A 698 -7.85 -15.34 4.75
N PHE A 699 -7.32 -15.60 5.94
CA PHE A 699 -5.99 -15.16 6.36
C PHE A 699 -4.96 -16.23 6.06
N SER A 700 -3.98 -15.95 5.20
CA SER A 700 -2.95 -16.92 4.81
C SER A 700 -1.55 -16.31 4.76
N PHE A 701 -0.50 -17.13 4.86
CA PHE A 701 0.90 -16.73 4.84
C PHE A 701 1.73 -17.67 3.95
N ASP A 702 2.59 -17.11 3.09
CA ASP A 702 3.66 -17.81 2.33
C ASP A 702 5.01 -17.06 2.54
N PRO A 703 5.68 -17.21 3.69
CA PRO A 703 6.83 -16.38 4.05
C PRO A 703 8.06 -16.63 3.16
N LYS A 704 8.71 -15.55 2.74
CA LYS A 704 9.94 -15.52 1.94
C LYS A 704 10.77 -14.29 2.33
N LEU A 705 11.78 -14.49 3.18
CA LEU A 705 12.66 -13.40 3.61
C LEU A 705 13.76 -13.12 2.56
N PRO A 706 14.17 -11.85 2.36
CA PRO A 706 15.42 -11.52 1.69
C PRO A 706 16.61 -12.18 2.39
N GLU A 707 17.68 -12.50 1.64
CA GLU A 707 18.88 -13.14 2.20
C GLU A 707 19.55 -12.31 3.31
N SER A 708 19.44 -10.98 3.26
CA SER A 708 19.98 -10.08 4.27
C SER A 708 19.22 -10.10 5.61
N TRP A 709 17.96 -10.56 5.63
CA TRP A 709 17.12 -10.56 6.82
C TRP A 709 17.19 -11.90 7.54
N LYS A 710 17.81 -11.93 8.70
CA LYS A 710 17.91 -13.14 9.54
C LYS A 710 16.57 -13.53 10.17
N GLY A 711 15.69 -12.55 10.37
CA GLY A 711 14.36 -12.79 10.89
C GLY A 711 13.45 -11.57 10.84
N LEU A 712 12.15 -11.83 10.91
CA LEU A 712 11.07 -10.84 10.90
C LEU A 712 10.08 -11.18 12.02
N GLU A 713 9.77 -10.23 12.89
CA GLU A 713 8.75 -10.36 13.94
C GLU A 713 7.74 -9.21 13.85
N PHE A 714 6.44 -9.51 13.89
CA PHE A 714 5.37 -8.51 13.88
C PHE A 714 4.07 -9.08 14.45
N SER A 715 3.07 -8.23 14.67
CA SER A 715 1.74 -8.64 15.13
C SER A 715 0.61 -8.13 14.24
N LEU A 716 -0.54 -8.83 14.25
CA LEU A 716 -1.77 -8.43 13.58
C LEU A 716 -2.97 -8.54 14.54
N ALA A 717 -3.80 -7.51 14.58
CA ALA A 717 -5.12 -7.54 15.22
C ALA A 717 -6.16 -8.11 14.25
N ILE A 718 -6.73 -9.27 14.56
CA ILE A 718 -7.70 -9.97 13.71
C ILE A 718 -8.80 -10.57 14.58
N GLN A 719 -10.06 -10.21 14.32
CA GLN A 719 -11.25 -10.80 14.96
C GLN A 719 -11.15 -10.79 16.50
N GLY A 720 -10.66 -9.69 17.07
CA GLY A 720 -10.44 -9.54 18.51
C GLY A 720 -9.21 -10.25 19.08
N HIS A 721 -8.44 -10.96 18.25
CA HIS A 721 -7.19 -11.61 18.62
C HIS A 721 -6.00 -10.73 18.28
N VAL A 722 -4.88 -10.96 18.96
CA VAL A 722 -3.58 -10.46 18.52
C VAL A 722 -2.67 -11.62 18.19
N LEU A 723 -2.40 -11.77 16.90
CA LEU A 723 -1.55 -12.80 16.31
C LEU A 723 -0.12 -12.26 16.18
N ASP A 724 0.81 -12.86 16.89
CA ASP A 724 2.25 -12.64 16.71
C ASP A 724 2.80 -13.62 15.68
N VAL A 725 3.62 -13.11 14.77
CA VAL A 725 4.25 -13.85 13.69
C VAL A 725 5.76 -13.67 13.79
N LYS A 726 6.49 -14.77 13.87
CA LYS A 726 7.96 -14.79 13.89
C LYS A 726 8.47 -15.66 12.75
N ILE A 727 9.29 -15.09 11.88
CA ILE A 727 9.81 -15.74 10.68
C ILE A 727 11.33 -15.72 10.72
N SER A 728 11.95 -16.84 10.36
CA SER A 728 13.37 -16.97 10.02
C SER A 728 13.50 -17.62 8.63
N HIS A 729 14.71 -17.92 8.17
CA HIS A 729 14.86 -18.74 6.95
C HIS A 729 14.43 -20.20 7.14
N GLU A 730 14.35 -20.68 8.39
CA GLU A 730 14.20 -22.10 8.69
C GLU A 730 12.82 -22.47 9.21
N GLU A 731 12.16 -21.54 9.90
CA GLU A 731 10.89 -21.76 10.58
C GLU A 731 10.07 -20.46 10.62
N VAL A 732 8.74 -20.60 10.57
CA VAL A 732 7.77 -19.59 10.99
C VAL A 732 6.96 -20.08 12.18
N THR A 733 6.71 -19.19 13.13
CA THR A 733 5.87 -19.42 14.31
C THR A 733 4.71 -18.42 14.34
N TYR A 734 3.52 -18.93 14.64
CA TYR A 734 2.30 -18.17 14.84
C TYR A 734 1.82 -18.38 16.28
N SER A 735 1.67 -17.30 17.05
CA SER A 735 1.16 -17.38 18.43
C SER A 735 0.10 -16.33 18.69
N VAL A 736 -0.96 -16.70 19.41
CA VAL A 736 -2.03 -15.76 19.77
C VAL A 736 -1.84 -15.35 21.22
N ARG A 737 -1.34 -14.13 21.46
CA ARG A 737 -1.09 -13.65 22.83
C ARG A 737 -2.32 -13.12 23.55
N LYS A 738 -3.35 -12.71 22.81
CA LYS A 738 -4.64 -12.21 23.34
C LYS A 738 -5.78 -12.76 22.50
N GLY A 739 -6.81 -13.32 23.13
CA GLY A 739 -7.99 -13.85 22.45
C GLY A 739 -9.16 -12.87 22.36
N ALA A 740 -10.14 -13.20 21.51
CA ALA A 740 -11.43 -12.52 21.52
C ALA A 740 -12.10 -12.73 22.89
N GLY A 741 -12.36 -11.65 23.64
CA GLY A 741 -13.00 -11.73 24.96
C GLY A 741 -14.33 -12.53 24.92
N LYS A 742 -14.80 -13.03 26.06
CA LYS A 742 -15.95 -13.96 26.23
C LYS A 742 -17.34 -13.47 25.72
N GLY A 743 -17.41 -12.41 24.90
CA GLY A 743 -18.65 -11.80 24.40
C GLY A 743 -18.83 -11.73 22.89
N SER A 744 -17.82 -12.08 22.06
CA SER A 744 -17.99 -12.10 20.59
C SER A 744 -18.78 -13.35 20.19
N GLY A 745 -20.02 -13.14 19.75
CA GLY A 745 -20.98 -14.21 19.47
C GLY A 745 -20.48 -15.26 18.47
N ASP A 746 -20.91 -16.50 18.72
CA ASP A 746 -20.68 -17.70 17.88
C ASP A 746 -21.41 -17.54 16.53
N LYS A 747 -20.85 -16.76 15.61
CA LYS A 747 -21.33 -16.65 14.23
C LYS A 747 -20.26 -17.17 13.28
N THR A 748 -20.58 -18.29 12.65
CA THR A 748 -19.85 -18.84 11.52
C THR A 748 -20.00 -17.92 10.31
N LEU A 749 -19.05 -17.00 10.14
CA LEU A 749 -18.66 -16.58 8.78
C LEU A 749 -17.90 -17.77 8.17
N GLU A 750 -18.19 -18.13 6.93
CA GLU A 750 -17.33 -19.04 6.16
C GLU A 750 -15.93 -18.40 6.08
N GLY A 751 -15.03 -18.74 7.03
CA GLY A 751 -13.63 -18.30 7.02
C GLY A 751 -13.04 -17.74 8.33
N GLY A 752 -13.82 -17.45 9.37
CA GLY A 752 -13.28 -16.62 10.48
C GLY A 752 -13.29 -17.24 11.88
N LEU A 753 -14.48 -17.36 12.46
CA LEU A 753 -14.65 -17.72 13.87
C LEU A 753 -15.35 -19.08 13.97
N ARG A 754 -14.63 -20.07 14.49
CA ARG A 754 -15.22 -21.30 15.07
C ARG A 754 -14.77 -21.36 16.52
N HIS A 755 -15.72 -21.30 17.46
CA HIS A 755 -15.47 -21.53 18.89
C HIS A 755 -14.46 -20.57 19.56
N GLY A 756 -14.38 -19.30 19.12
CA GLY A 756 -13.45 -18.31 19.71
C GLY A 756 -11.97 -18.55 19.40
N LYS A 757 -11.67 -19.31 18.34
CA LYS A 757 -10.31 -19.47 17.79
C LYS A 757 -10.16 -18.69 16.49
N LEU A 758 -8.96 -18.16 16.27
CA LEU A 758 -8.52 -17.56 15.02
C LEU A 758 -8.12 -18.66 14.02
N VAL A 759 -8.64 -18.57 12.80
CA VAL A 759 -8.27 -19.46 11.69
C VAL A 759 -7.30 -18.75 10.76
N ILE A 760 -6.13 -19.35 10.53
CA ILE A 760 -5.17 -18.92 9.52
C ILE A 760 -4.72 -20.11 8.66
N TYR A 761 -4.07 -19.81 7.55
CA TYR A 761 -3.44 -20.81 6.69
C TYR A 761 -1.94 -20.53 6.56
N HIS A 762 -1.10 -21.51 6.87
CA HIS A 762 0.30 -21.50 6.46
C HIS A 762 0.38 -22.25 5.13
N ARG A 763 0.65 -21.55 4.03
CA ARG A 763 0.54 -22.11 2.67
C ARG A 763 -0.86 -22.71 2.47
N ASN A 764 -0.97 -24.03 2.29
CA ASN A 764 -2.24 -24.75 2.18
C ASN A 764 -2.66 -25.49 3.47
N GLU A 765 -1.88 -25.38 4.55
CA GLU A 765 -2.17 -26.01 5.84
C GLU A 765 -3.01 -25.08 6.73
N LYS A 766 -4.19 -25.55 7.15
CA LYS A 766 -5.10 -24.80 8.03
C LYS A 766 -4.66 -24.92 9.49
N VAL A 767 -4.66 -23.79 10.20
CA VAL A 767 -4.31 -23.68 11.63
C VAL A 767 -5.44 -23.00 12.39
N GLU A 768 -5.80 -23.53 13.57
CA GLU A 768 -6.79 -22.93 14.47
C GLU A 768 -6.13 -22.61 15.81
N LEU A 769 -6.04 -21.34 16.17
CA LEU A 769 -5.31 -20.84 17.35
C LEU A 769 -6.24 -20.08 18.29
N GLY A 770 -6.33 -20.50 19.55
CA GLY A 770 -6.93 -19.75 20.65
C GLY A 770 -5.90 -18.94 21.45
N GLU A 771 -6.33 -18.20 22.45
CA GLU A 771 -5.42 -17.46 23.34
C GLU A 771 -4.40 -18.39 24.03
N GLY A 772 -3.11 -18.05 23.89
CA GLY A 772 -1.98 -18.84 24.38
C GLY A 772 -1.54 -19.97 23.45
N ASP A 773 -2.29 -20.28 22.39
CA ASP A 773 -1.91 -21.30 21.41
C ASP A 773 -0.73 -20.80 20.54
N CYS A 774 0.10 -21.75 20.11
CA CYS A 774 1.26 -21.52 19.25
C CYS A 774 1.43 -22.66 18.25
N ALA A 775 1.79 -22.35 17.00
CA ALA A 775 2.09 -23.32 15.96
C ALA A 775 3.35 -22.91 15.17
N SER A 776 4.26 -23.85 14.93
CA SER A 776 5.49 -23.65 14.16
C SER A 776 5.51 -24.52 12.90
N PHE A 777 6.06 -23.98 11.81
CA PHE A 777 6.19 -24.63 10.51
C PHE A 777 7.60 -24.47 9.97
N SER A 778 8.21 -25.57 9.55
CA SER A 778 9.50 -25.56 8.86
C SER A 778 9.35 -24.89 7.48
N LEU A 779 10.23 -23.93 7.19
CA LEU A 779 10.34 -23.27 5.89
C LEU A 779 11.37 -23.95 4.97
N LYS A 780 12.18 -24.88 5.49
CA LYS A 780 13.02 -25.76 4.69
C LYS A 780 12.18 -26.50 3.66
N LYS A 781 12.68 -26.53 2.43
CA LYS A 781 12.12 -27.36 1.36
C LYS A 781 12.10 -28.82 1.82
N LYS A 782 10.98 -29.49 1.53
CA LYS A 782 10.81 -30.94 1.70
C LYS A 782 10.30 -31.53 0.39
N LEU A 783 10.56 -32.81 0.15
CA LEU A 783 9.97 -33.51 -0.99
C LEU A 783 8.48 -33.78 -0.70
N GLY A 784 7.62 -32.83 -1.05
CA GLY A 784 6.18 -32.88 -0.83
C GLY A 784 5.42 -33.59 -1.95
N ALA A 785 5.89 -33.51 -3.20
CA ALA A 785 5.32 -34.22 -4.34
C ALA A 785 6.34 -34.35 -5.49
N VAL A 786 6.08 -35.28 -6.40
CA VAL A 786 6.81 -35.40 -7.67
C VAL A 786 5.85 -35.29 -8.83
N LEU A 787 6.13 -34.35 -9.73
CA LEU A 787 5.30 -34.01 -10.87
C LEU A 787 5.99 -34.51 -12.14
N PHE A 788 5.42 -35.52 -12.77
CA PHE A 788 6.03 -36.19 -13.92
C PHE A 788 5.44 -35.65 -15.21
N ASP A 789 6.27 -35.28 -16.18
CA ASP A 789 5.82 -35.36 -17.56
C ASP A 789 5.52 -36.82 -17.96
N LEU A 790 4.84 -37.01 -19.09
CA LEU A 790 4.51 -38.33 -19.59
C LEU A 790 5.55 -38.87 -20.57
N ASP A 791 5.85 -38.08 -21.60
CA ASP A 791 6.62 -38.52 -22.76
C ASP A 791 8.11 -38.38 -22.45
N GLY A 792 8.90 -39.44 -22.70
CA GLY A 792 10.32 -39.45 -22.37
C GLY A 792 10.64 -39.57 -20.87
N VAL A 793 9.64 -39.44 -20.00
CA VAL A 793 9.75 -39.62 -18.55
C VAL A 793 9.13 -40.92 -18.08
N ILE A 794 7.85 -41.17 -18.37
CA ILE A 794 7.14 -42.39 -17.93
C ILE A 794 7.23 -43.49 -19.00
N THR A 795 7.04 -43.10 -20.25
CA THR A 795 7.08 -43.98 -21.42
C THR A 795 7.57 -43.19 -22.63
N ASN A 796 8.12 -43.87 -23.63
CA ASN A 796 8.54 -43.22 -24.86
C ASN A 796 7.45 -43.32 -25.93
N THR A 797 6.51 -42.36 -25.98
CA THR A 797 5.49 -42.32 -27.05
C THR A 797 5.87 -41.42 -28.23
N ALA A 798 7.03 -40.75 -28.20
CA ALA A 798 7.51 -39.90 -29.29
C ALA A 798 7.56 -40.63 -30.66
N PRO A 799 8.01 -41.90 -30.76
CA PRO A 799 7.94 -42.66 -32.02
C PRO A 799 6.52 -42.84 -32.57
N LEU A 800 5.52 -42.97 -31.68
CA LEU A 800 4.12 -43.12 -32.07
C LEU A 800 3.55 -41.78 -32.57
N HIS A 801 3.96 -40.67 -31.96
CA HIS A 801 3.66 -39.33 -32.46
C HIS A 801 4.29 -39.05 -33.82
N TYR A 802 5.59 -39.34 -33.98
CA TYR A 802 6.29 -39.21 -35.26
C TYR A 802 5.58 -40.01 -36.34
N LYS A 803 5.24 -41.28 -36.08
CA LYS A 803 4.53 -42.12 -37.04
C LYS A 803 3.17 -41.55 -37.42
N ALA A 804 2.37 -41.10 -36.46
CA ALA A 804 1.05 -40.53 -36.75
C ALA A 804 1.14 -39.21 -37.55
N TRP A 805 2.11 -38.34 -37.22
CA TRP A 805 2.36 -37.12 -37.99
C TRP A 805 2.91 -37.41 -39.37
N LYS A 806 3.81 -38.38 -39.51
CA LYS A 806 4.40 -38.81 -40.78
C LYS A 806 3.34 -39.38 -41.71
N GLU A 807 2.49 -40.28 -41.22
CA GLU A 807 1.37 -40.82 -42.00
C GLU A 807 0.39 -39.71 -42.45
N MET A 808 0.11 -38.73 -41.58
CA MET A 808 -0.71 -37.56 -41.92
C MET A 808 -0.05 -36.70 -43.00
N ALA A 809 1.23 -36.34 -42.80
CA ALA A 809 2.00 -35.49 -43.70
C ALA A 809 2.13 -36.14 -45.08
N ASP A 810 2.49 -37.43 -45.14
CA ASP A 810 2.63 -38.18 -46.39
C ASP A 810 1.29 -38.26 -47.15
N ALA A 811 0.17 -38.43 -46.45
CA ALA A 811 -1.17 -38.45 -47.06
C ALA A 811 -1.57 -37.09 -47.66
N GLU A 812 -1.04 -35.99 -47.11
CA GLU A 812 -1.31 -34.62 -47.56
C GLU A 812 -0.21 -34.04 -48.46
N GLY A 813 0.82 -34.84 -48.78
CA GLY A 813 1.96 -34.42 -49.61
C GLY A 813 2.90 -33.41 -48.93
N LEU A 814 2.93 -33.37 -47.59
CA LEU A 814 3.81 -32.52 -46.79
C LEU A 814 5.12 -33.24 -46.45
N CYS A 815 6.23 -32.51 -46.46
CA CYS A 815 7.52 -32.98 -45.97
C CYS A 815 7.51 -32.99 -44.44
N PHE A 816 7.81 -34.14 -43.85
CA PHE A 816 7.97 -34.32 -42.41
C PHE A 816 9.06 -35.36 -42.16
N ASP A 817 10.10 -34.95 -41.43
CA ASP A 817 11.28 -35.74 -41.07
C ASP A 817 11.61 -35.63 -39.57
N GLU A 818 12.67 -36.31 -39.12
CA GLU A 818 13.03 -36.34 -37.70
C GLU A 818 13.49 -34.97 -37.15
N GLU A 819 14.13 -34.13 -37.98
CA GLU A 819 14.52 -32.78 -37.58
C GLU A 819 13.28 -31.90 -37.34
N MET A 820 12.27 -32.02 -38.20
CA MET A 820 10.99 -31.34 -37.98
C MET A 820 10.26 -31.89 -36.75
N ASN A 821 10.32 -33.19 -36.50
CA ASN A 821 9.71 -33.80 -35.32
C ASN A 821 10.31 -33.28 -34.00
N LYS A 822 11.62 -33.01 -33.95
CA LYS A 822 12.27 -32.41 -32.77
C LYS A 822 11.66 -31.05 -32.40
N MET A 823 11.24 -30.26 -33.39
CA MET A 823 10.58 -28.97 -33.17
C MET A 823 9.16 -29.11 -32.57
N LEU A 824 8.58 -30.31 -32.59
CA LEU A 824 7.24 -30.58 -32.06
C LEU A 824 7.24 -31.12 -30.62
N LEU A 825 8.42 -31.37 -30.05
CA LEU A 825 8.54 -31.92 -28.70
C LEU A 825 8.09 -30.88 -27.66
N GLY A 826 7.23 -31.28 -26.74
CA GLY A 826 6.75 -30.44 -25.63
C GLY A 826 5.68 -29.39 -25.98
N ILE A 827 5.20 -29.32 -27.24
CA ILE A 827 4.14 -28.39 -27.67
C ILE A 827 2.81 -29.12 -27.98
N SER A 828 1.71 -28.37 -28.06
CA SER A 828 0.38 -28.94 -28.31
C SER A 828 0.25 -29.54 -29.71
N ARG A 829 -0.82 -30.32 -29.94
CA ARG A 829 -1.09 -30.93 -31.25
C ARG A 829 -1.42 -29.87 -32.31
N GLU A 830 -2.15 -28.87 -31.90
CA GLU A 830 -2.56 -27.75 -32.72
C GLU A 830 -1.33 -26.92 -33.14
N GLU A 831 -0.46 -26.56 -32.19
CA GLU A 831 0.81 -25.89 -32.48
C GLU A 831 1.73 -26.75 -33.33
N SER A 832 1.77 -28.06 -33.06
CA SER A 832 2.55 -29.00 -33.88
C SER A 832 2.13 -28.95 -35.34
N LEU A 833 0.82 -28.90 -35.61
CA LEU A 833 0.30 -28.78 -36.97
C LEU A 833 0.69 -27.43 -37.59
N GLU A 834 0.63 -26.34 -36.83
CA GLU A 834 1.06 -25.02 -37.33
C GLU A 834 2.54 -25.01 -37.73
N VAL A 835 3.42 -25.65 -36.95
CA VAL A 835 4.83 -25.80 -37.31
C VAL A 835 4.98 -26.60 -38.60
N ILE A 836 4.33 -27.76 -38.72
CA ILE A 836 4.39 -28.59 -39.95
C ILE A 836 3.93 -27.77 -41.17
N LEU A 837 2.83 -27.03 -41.05
CA LEU A 837 2.31 -26.21 -42.15
C LEU A 837 3.25 -25.07 -42.52
N ARG A 838 3.83 -24.39 -41.51
CA ARG A 838 4.78 -23.30 -41.70
C ARG A 838 6.02 -23.76 -42.45
N GLU A 839 6.66 -24.85 -42.00
CA GLU A 839 7.88 -25.38 -42.64
C GLU A 839 7.62 -25.89 -44.06
N ASN A 840 6.37 -26.27 -44.37
CA ASN A 840 5.95 -26.66 -45.71
C ASN A 840 5.40 -25.50 -46.57
N GLY A 841 5.33 -24.27 -46.05
CA GLY A 841 4.71 -23.14 -46.74
C GLY A 841 3.22 -23.35 -47.07
N ALA A 842 2.55 -24.27 -46.37
CA ALA A 842 1.17 -24.65 -46.61
C ALA A 842 0.20 -23.80 -45.77
N LYS A 843 -0.97 -23.45 -46.35
CA LYS A 843 -2.05 -22.76 -45.63
C LYS A 843 -3.33 -23.59 -45.72
N TRP A 844 -3.84 -24.01 -44.58
CA TRP A 844 -5.10 -24.76 -44.46
C TRP A 844 -6.18 -23.90 -43.80
N THR A 845 -7.45 -24.17 -44.12
CA THR A 845 -8.59 -23.56 -43.42
C THR A 845 -8.71 -24.12 -42.01
N ALA A 846 -9.43 -23.41 -41.14
CA ALA A 846 -9.66 -23.85 -39.75
C ALA A 846 -10.34 -25.22 -39.69
N GLU A 847 -11.29 -25.49 -40.60
CA GLU A 847 -12.01 -26.77 -40.68
C GLU A 847 -11.05 -27.91 -41.03
N LYS A 848 -10.17 -27.71 -42.02
CA LYS A 848 -9.18 -28.74 -42.41
C LYS A 848 -8.17 -28.99 -41.29
N LYS A 849 -7.71 -27.93 -40.61
CA LYS A 849 -6.81 -28.08 -39.45
C LYS A 849 -7.46 -28.92 -38.35
N ALA A 850 -8.71 -28.62 -38.00
CA ALA A 850 -9.46 -29.38 -37.01
C ALA A 850 -9.67 -30.85 -37.43
N GLU A 851 -10.03 -31.10 -38.69
CA GLU A 851 -10.19 -32.45 -39.25
C GLU A 851 -8.89 -33.26 -39.13
N LYS A 852 -7.74 -32.69 -39.52
CA LYS A 852 -6.45 -33.40 -39.50
C LYS A 852 -5.90 -33.58 -38.09
N CYS A 853 -6.09 -32.61 -37.20
CA CYS A 853 -5.79 -32.77 -35.78
C CYS A 853 -6.65 -33.88 -35.14
N PHE A 854 -7.91 -34.01 -35.55
CA PHE A 854 -8.77 -35.10 -35.11
C PHE A 854 -8.28 -36.44 -35.66
N TRP A 855 -8.06 -36.53 -36.97
CA TRP A 855 -7.58 -37.76 -37.62
C TRP A 855 -6.27 -38.25 -37.01
N LYS A 856 -5.27 -37.38 -36.85
CA LYS A 856 -3.97 -37.71 -36.26
C LYS A 856 -4.14 -38.26 -34.85
N ASN A 857 -5.10 -37.74 -34.09
CA ASN A 857 -5.36 -38.20 -32.73
C ASN A 857 -6.02 -39.56 -32.68
N GLU A 858 -7.00 -39.83 -33.53
CA GLU A 858 -7.60 -41.17 -33.63
C GLU A 858 -6.56 -42.19 -34.08
N ARG A 859 -5.72 -41.84 -35.05
CA ARG A 859 -4.61 -42.69 -35.46
C ARG A 859 -3.60 -42.92 -34.33
N TYR A 860 -3.24 -41.88 -33.60
CA TYR A 860 -2.38 -42.00 -32.43
C TYR A 860 -3.00 -42.91 -31.35
N LYS A 861 -4.31 -42.78 -31.05
CA LYS A 861 -5.02 -43.68 -30.13
C LYS A 861 -5.00 -45.15 -30.59
N GLU A 862 -5.06 -45.41 -31.89
CA GLU A 862 -4.89 -46.77 -32.41
C GLU A 862 -3.49 -47.31 -32.14
N LEU A 863 -2.45 -46.49 -32.39
CA LEU A 863 -1.06 -46.84 -32.12
C LEU A 863 -0.82 -47.08 -30.62
N LEU A 864 -1.47 -46.32 -29.74
CA LEU A 864 -1.39 -46.51 -28.29
C LEU A 864 -1.87 -47.89 -27.81
N LYS A 865 -2.72 -48.59 -28.57
CA LYS A 865 -3.21 -49.94 -28.18
C LYS A 865 -2.10 -50.99 -28.14
N SER A 866 -0.94 -50.73 -28.74
CA SER A 866 0.22 -51.63 -28.63
C SER A 866 1.03 -51.44 -27.35
N LEU A 867 0.76 -50.40 -26.54
CA LEU A 867 1.46 -50.16 -25.29
C LEU A 867 1.15 -51.25 -24.27
N THR A 868 2.18 -51.69 -23.59
CA THR A 868 2.16 -52.71 -22.54
C THR A 868 2.99 -52.23 -21.34
N PRO A 869 2.90 -52.91 -20.18
CA PRO A 869 3.76 -52.59 -19.05
C PRO A 869 5.28 -52.71 -19.31
N ALA A 870 5.70 -53.33 -20.42
CA ALA A 870 7.12 -53.39 -20.82
C ALA A 870 7.63 -52.07 -21.42
N ASP A 871 6.72 -51.16 -21.80
CA ASP A 871 7.02 -49.86 -22.40
C ASP A 871 7.18 -48.74 -21.35
N ILE A 872 7.15 -49.09 -20.06
CA ILE A 872 7.51 -48.19 -18.96
C ILE A 872 9.03 -48.00 -18.99
N LEU A 873 9.50 -46.75 -18.93
CA LEU A 873 10.93 -46.46 -18.93
C LEU A 873 11.64 -47.05 -17.69
N PRO A 874 12.92 -47.48 -17.83
CA PRO A 874 13.63 -48.17 -16.76
C PRO A 874 13.61 -47.42 -15.41
N GLY A 875 13.31 -48.13 -14.31
CA GLY A 875 13.32 -47.60 -12.95
C GLY A 875 12.06 -46.84 -12.52
N ILE A 876 11.22 -46.34 -13.44
CA ILE A 876 10.05 -45.52 -13.11
C ILE A 876 9.02 -46.26 -12.25
N LYS A 877 8.74 -47.53 -12.56
CA LYS A 877 7.79 -48.33 -11.78
C LYS A 877 8.26 -48.53 -10.33
N ASP A 878 9.57 -48.73 -10.15
CA ASP A 878 10.18 -48.90 -8.84
C ASP A 878 10.12 -47.58 -8.06
N LEU A 879 10.50 -46.46 -8.70
CA LEU A 879 10.39 -45.10 -8.15
C LEU A 879 8.96 -44.77 -7.70
N LEU A 880 7.95 -45.01 -8.54
CA LEU A 880 6.55 -44.78 -8.17
C LEU A 880 6.13 -45.63 -6.95
N GLY A 881 6.65 -46.85 -6.85
CA GLY A 881 6.49 -47.71 -5.68
C GLY A 881 7.15 -47.13 -4.43
N GLU A 882 8.38 -46.64 -4.55
CA GLU A 882 9.13 -45.97 -3.48
C GLU A 882 8.41 -44.71 -2.99
N LEU A 883 7.95 -43.84 -3.90
CA LEU A 883 7.21 -42.62 -3.57
C LEU A 883 5.93 -42.95 -2.78
N LYS A 884 5.17 -43.95 -3.24
CA LYS A 884 3.96 -44.42 -2.55
C LYS A 884 4.28 -44.99 -1.17
N ALA A 885 5.38 -45.73 -1.02
CA ALA A 885 5.83 -46.27 0.27
C ALA A 885 6.23 -45.16 1.26
N HIS A 886 6.78 -44.05 0.78
CA HIS A 886 7.15 -42.87 1.58
C HIS A 886 6.01 -41.84 1.73
N GLY A 887 4.83 -42.10 1.16
CA GLY A 887 3.68 -41.19 1.23
C GLY A 887 3.82 -39.92 0.37
N VAL A 888 4.78 -39.88 -0.56
CA VAL A 888 4.96 -38.76 -1.49
C VAL A 888 4.07 -38.96 -2.72
N PRO A 889 3.09 -38.07 -2.98
CA PRO A 889 2.23 -38.20 -4.15
C PRO A 889 2.99 -37.98 -5.45
N ALA A 890 2.79 -38.90 -6.40
CA ALA A 890 3.13 -38.72 -7.80
C ALA A 890 1.92 -38.16 -8.57
N VAL A 891 2.12 -37.10 -9.34
CA VAL A 891 1.07 -36.52 -10.20
C VAL A 891 1.62 -36.37 -11.61
N LEU A 892 0.77 -36.66 -12.61
CA LEU A 892 1.16 -36.50 -14.01
C LEU A 892 0.83 -35.07 -14.49
N ALA A 893 1.81 -34.35 -15.00
CA ALA A 893 1.74 -32.98 -15.51
C ALA A 893 1.85 -32.96 -17.05
N SER A 894 0.94 -33.67 -17.73
CA SER A 894 0.97 -33.81 -19.19
C SER A 894 -0.05 -32.91 -19.89
N SER A 895 0.35 -32.31 -21.00
CA SER A 895 -0.56 -31.61 -21.92
C SER A 895 -1.37 -32.57 -22.81
N SER A 896 -1.11 -33.89 -22.76
CA SER A 896 -1.79 -34.89 -23.58
C SER A 896 -3.15 -35.29 -23.02
N LYS A 897 -4.21 -35.04 -23.81
CA LYS A 897 -5.57 -35.52 -23.51
C LYS A 897 -5.70 -37.06 -23.48
N ASN A 898 -4.70 -37.80 -23.98
CA ASN A 898 -4.68 -39.26 -23.97
C ASN A 898 -3.93 -39.86 -22.77
N ALA A 899 -3.36 -39.03 -21.89
CA ALA A 899 -2.61 -39.45 -20.72
C ALA A 899 -3.33 -40.52 -19.86
N PRO A 900 -4.63 -40.42 -19.55
CA PRO A 900 -5.32 -41.46 -18.78
C PRO A 900 -5.28 -42.83 -19.45
N ALA A 901 -5.53 -42.89 -20.76
CA ALA A 901 -5.53 -44.15 -21.51
C ALA A 901 -4.13 -44.77 -21.59
N ILE A 902 -3.09 -43.94 -21.63
CA ILE A 902 -1.69 -44.39 -21.60
C ILE A 902 -1.38 -45.03 -20.24
N LEU A 903 -1.70 -44.37 -19.13
CA LEU A 903 -1.47 -44.94 -17.79
C LEU A 903 -2.27 -46.24 -17.56
N ASP A 904 -3.48 -46.34 -18.12
CA ASP A 904 -4.30 -47.56 -18.08
C ASP A 904 -3.64 -48.71 -18.85
N ALA A 905 -3.13 -48.45 -20.07
CA ALA A 905 -2.43 -49.45 -20.88
C ALA A 905 -1.13 -49.94 -20.21
N LEU A 906 -0.40 -49.03 -19.56
CA LEU A 906 0.82 -49.34 -18.80
C LEU A 906 0.52 -49.99 -17.43
N LYS A 907 -0.74 -49.99 -16.96
CA LYS A 907 -1.19 -50.51 -15.66
C LYS A 907 -0.52 -49.86 -14.44
N ILE A 908 -0.34 -48.53 -14.50
CA ILE A 908 0.29 -47.74 -13.43
C ILE A 908 -0.58 -46.59 -12.93
N ARG A 909 -1.80 -46.43 -13.43
CA ARG A 909 -2.71 -45.34 -13.03
C ARG A 909 -2.91 -45.25 -11.51
N ASP A 910 -3.04 -46.38 -10.82
CA ASP A 910 -3.24 -46.46 -9.37
C ASP A 910 -2.00 -46.09 -8.52
N LEU A 911 -0.87 -45.80 -9.19
CA LEU A 911 0.34 -45.29 -8.56
C LEU A 911 0.40 -43.75 -8.58
N PHE A 912 -0.41 -43.10 -9.42
CA PHE A 912 -0.55 -41.65 -9.44
C PHE A 912 -1.72 -41.19 -8.57
N LYS A 913 -1.52 -40.11 -7.81
CA LYS A 913 -2.60 -39.44 -7.09
C LYS A 913 -3.60 -38.79 -8.05
N GLY A 914 -3.12 -38.33 -9.20
CA GLY A 914 -3.96 -37.74 -10.24
C GLY A 914 -3.19 -37.36 -11.50
N ILE A 915 -3.92 -36.81 -12.46
CA ILE A 915 -3.41 -36.26 -13.73
C ILE A 915 -3.93 -34.83 -13.82
N ALA A 916 -3.04 -33.86 -14.05
CA ALA A 916 -3.41 -32.46 -14.21
C ALA A 916 -4.37 -32.28 -15.39
N ASP A 917 -5.37 -31.42 -15.23
CA ASP A 917 -6.39 -31.20 -16.26
C ASP A 917 -5.90 -30.17 -17.29
N ALA A 918 -5.50 -30.66 -18.46
CA ALA A 918 -5.10 -29.83 -19.59
C ALA A 918 -6.21 -28.89 -20.11
N ASN A 919 -7.47 -29.01 -19.65
CA ASN A 919 -8.53 -28.04 -19.97
C ASN A 919 -8.62 -26.89 -18.95
N ARG A 920 -8.01 -27.01 -17.78
CA ARG A 920 -7.97 -25.95 -16.75
C ARG A 920 -6.80 -24.98 -16.94
N VAL A 921 -5.76 -25.41 -17.64
CA VAL A 921 -4.60 -24.59 -17.95
C VAL A 921 -4.88 -23.62 -19.09
N GLN A 922 -4.35 -22.40 -19.00
CA GLN A 922 -4.52 -21.39 -20.07
C GLN A 922 -3.43 -21.51 -21.13
N LYS A 923 -2.22 -21.87 -20.71
CA LYS A 923 -1.05 -21.97 -21.57
C LYS A 923 -0.37 -23.33 -21.44
N ALA A 924 0.13 -23.81 -22.58
CA ALA A 924 1.01 -24.97 -22.62
C ALA A 924 2.41 -24.58 -22.15
N LYS A 925 3.27 -25.59 -21.98
CA LYS A 925 4.71 -25.40 -21.74
C LYS A 925 5.28 -24.49 -22.85
N PRO A 926 6.13 -23.51 -22.54
CA PRO A 926 6.93 -23.36 -21.32
C PRO A 926 6.27 -22.57 -20.19
N GLU A 927 4.96 -22.27 -20.25
CA GLU A 927 4.28 -21.64 -19.12
C GLU A 927 3.99 -22.65 -18.00
N ALA A 928 3.95 -22.15 -16.76
CA ALA A 928 3.94 -22.99 -15.55
C ALA A 928 2.58 -23.67 -15.25
N ASP A 929 1.54 -23.38 -16.03
CA ASP A 929 0.15 -23.71 -15.73
C ASP A 929 -0.06 -25.19 -15.38
N ILE A 930 0.45 -26.10 -16.22
CA ILE A 930 0.23 -27.55 -16.04
C ILE A 930 0.93 -28.12 -14.81
N PHE A 931 2.10 -27.59 -14.46
CA PHE A 931 2.83 -28.01 -13.26
C PHE A 931 2.20 -27.41 -12.00
N LEU A 932 1.69 -26.18 -12.05
CA LEU A 932 0.97 -25.58 -10.94
C LEU A 932 -0.37 -26.30 -10.66
N GLU A 933 -1.11 -26.68 -11.70
CA GLU A 933 -2.30 -27.54 -11.56
C GLU A 933 -1.92 -28.91 -10.95
N ALA A 934 -0.82 -29.51 -11.40
CA ALA A 934 -0.32 -30.78 -10.86
C ALA A 934 0.08 -30.65 -9.37
N ALA A 935 0.72 -29.55 -8.98
CA ALA A 935 1.07 -29.25 -7.59
C ALA A 935 -0.20 -29.10 -6.73
N GLU A 936 -1.20 -28.34 -7.18
CA GLU A 936 -2.47 -28.19 -6.47
C GLU A 936 -3.17 -29.54 -6.28
N LEU A 937 -3.24 -30.36 -7.34
CA LEU A 937 -3.81 -31.72 -7.28
C LEU A 937 -3.04 -32.65 -6.33
N SER A 938 -1.73 -32.45 -6.21
CA SER A 938 -0.89 -33.21 -5.27
C SER A 938 -1.22 -32.89 -3.80
N GLY A 939 -1.77 -31.71 -3.52
CA GLY A 939 -1.95 -31.18 -2.17
C GLY A 939 -0.65 -30.75 -1.48
N ALA A 940 0.49 -30.79 -2.17
CA ALA A 940 1.73 -30.20 -1.70
C ALA A 940 1.82 -28.72 -2.10
N TRP A 941 2.61 -27.93 -1.37
CA TRP A 941 2.94 -26.58 -1.81
C TRP A 941 3.89 -26.63 -3.01
N TYR A 942 3.73 -25.70 -3.96
CA TYR A 942 4.48 -25.75 -5.22
C TYR A 942 6.01 -25.73 -5.02
N THR A 943 6.53 -25.02 -4.02
CA THR A 943 7.98 -25.00 -3.75
C THR A 943 8.51 -26.31 -3.16
N ASP A 944 7.62 -27.18 -2.70
CA ASP A 944 7.94 -28.50 -2.15
C ASP A 944 7.76 -29.60 -3.22
N CYS A 945 7.55 -29.22 -4.49
CA CYS A 945 7.40 -30.14 -5.61
C CYS A 945 8.71 -30.25 -6.42
N VAL A 946 9.03 -31.47 -6.85
CA VAL A 946 10.04 -31.72 -7.89
C VAL A 946 9.35 -32.07 -9.19
N GLY A 947 9.58 -31.29 -10.24
CA GLY A 947 9.16 -31.62 -11.60
C GLY A 947 10.20 -32.47 -12.30
N VAL A 948 9.78 -33.50 -13.03
CA VAL A 948 10.64 -34.39 -13.82
C VAL A 948 10.28 -34.27 -15.30
N GLU A 949 11.27 -33.94 -16.13
CA GLU A 949 11.06 -33.60 -17.55
C GLU A 949 12.28 -33.98 -18.41
N ASP A 950 12.08 -34.28 -19.70
CA ASP A 950 13.13 -34.54 -20.68
C ASP A 950 13.34 -33.43 -21.74
N ALA A 951 12.51 -32.38 -21.73
CA ALA A 951 12.53 -31.26 -22.68
C ALA A 951 12.76 -29.89 -22.02
N GLU A 952 13.49 -28.98 -22.71
CA GLU A 952 13.78 -27.62 -22.22
C GLU A 952 12.52 -26.82 -21.89
N ALA A 953 11.48 -26.93 -22.73
CA ALA A 953 10.23 -26.21 -22.51
C ALA A 953 9.53 -26.61 -21.20
N GLY A 954 9.56 -27.90 -20.83
CA GLY A 954 8.97 -28.34 -19.58
C GLY A 954 9.83 -28.00 -18.37
N VAL A 955 11.16 -28.05 -18.49
CA VAL A 955 12.07 -27.56 -17.43
C VAL A 955 11.81 -26.07 -17.17
N ALA A 956 11.70 -25.26 -18.23
CA ALA A 956 11.35 -23.84 -18.11
C ALA A 956 9.98 -23.65 -17.43
N ALA A 957 8.98 -24.49 -17.73
CA ALA A 957 7.67 -24.45 -17.07
C ALA A 957 7.76 -24.73 -15.55
N ILE A 958 8.53 -25.75 -15.15
CA ILE A 958 8.79 -26.10 -13.75
C ILE A 958 9.45 -24.91 -13.02
N LYS A 959 10.53 -24.36 -13.60
CA LYS A 959 11.28 -23.24 -13.01
C LYS A 959 10.46 -21.96 -12.91
N ARG A 960 9.66 -21.64 -13.94
CA ARG A 960 8.73 -20.50 -13.90
C ARG A 960 7.66 -20.65 -12.82
N GLY A 961 7.27 -21.87 -12.49
CA GLY A 961 6.35 -22.16 -11.38
C GLY A 961 6.99 -21.99 -9.99
N GLY A 962 8.30 -21.76 -9.91
CA GLY A 962 9.05 -21.68 -8.65
C GLY A 962 9.35 -23.05 -8.03
N MET A 963 9.30 -24.12 -8.83
CA MET A 963 9.53 -25.49 -8.39
C MET A 963 10.97 -25.94 -8.68
N THR A 964 11.38 -27.05 -8.08
CA THR A 964 12.67 -27.69 -8.35
C THR A 964 12.55 -28.59 -9.58
N ALA A 965 13.48 -28.52 -10.53
CA ALA A 965 13.45 -29.26 -11.79
C ALA A 965 14.54 -30.34 -11.88
N LEU A 966 14.14 -31.57 -12.17
CA LEU A 966 15.03 -32.66 -12.55
C LEU A 966 14.88 -32.95 -14.05
N GLY A 967 15.97 -32.76 -14.79
CA GLY A 967 16.04 -33.01 -16.23
C GLY A 967 16.58 -34.42 -16.56
N ILE A 968 16.02 -35.07 -17.58
CA ILE A 968 16.56 -36.31 -18.16
C ILE A 968 17.24 -35.97 -19.49
N SER A 969 18.57 -36.05 -19.52
CA SER A 969 19.34 -35.71 -20.72
C SER A 969 20.69 -36.43 -20.75
N LEU A 970 21.00 -37.07 -21.87
CA LEU A 970 22.27 -37.77 -22.09
C LEU A 970 23.45 -36.81 -22.34
N ASP A 971 23.18 -35.64 -22.93
CA ASP A 971 24.21 -34.68 -23.35
C ASP A 971 24.28 -33.42 -22.46
N GLY A 972 23.43 -33.35 -21.44
CA GLY A 972 23.40 -32.21 -20.50
C GLY A 972 22.70 -30.96 -21.07
N SER A 973 21.87 -31.14 -22.11
CA SER A 973 21.20 -30.03 -22.82
C SER A 973 20.24 -29.21 -21.95
N LEU A 974 19.71 -29.75 -20.85
CA LEU A 974 18.67 -29.11 -20.03
C LEU A 974 19.26 -28.13 -19.01
N LYS A 975 19.85 -27.03 -19.49
CA LYS A 975 20.66 -26.09 -18.68
C LYS A 975 19.95 -25.45 -17.48
N GLU A 976 18.63 -25.30 -17.53
CA GLU A 976 17.85 -24.68 -16.44
C GLU A 976 17.44 -25.68 -15.35
N ALA A 977 17.71 -26.99 -15.52
CA ALA A 977 17.37 -28.00 -14.52
C ALA A 977 18.32 -27.90 -13.31
N ASP A 978 17.78 -28.05 -12.10
CA ASP A 978 18.56 -28.03 -10.85
C ASP A 978 19.42 -29.30 -10.72
N LEU A 979 18.97 -30.41 -11.32
CA LEU A 979 19.73 -31.65 -11.46
C LEU A 979 19.45 -32.30 -12.81
N GLN A 980 20.47 -32.87 -13.44
CA GLN A 980 20.33 -33.65 -14.68
C GLN A 980 20.82 -35.08 -14.51
N VAL A 981 20.08 -36.04 -15.05
CA VAL A 981 20.45 -37.46 -15.09
C VAL A 981 20.45 -37.98 -16.52
N GLY A 982 21.36 -38.92 -16.82
CA GLY A 982 21.50 -39.49 -18.16
C GLY A 982 20.42 -40.51 -18.55
N GLU A 983 19.73 -41.11 -17.57
CA GLU A 983 18.68 -42.11 -17.80
C GLU A 983 17.67 -42.14 -16.64
N THR A 984 16.43 -42.58 -16.92
CA THR A 984 15.33 -42.61 -15.94
C THR A 984 15.60 -43.51 -14.73
N LYS A 985 16.44 -44.54 -14.89
CA LYS A 985 16.80 -45.46 -13.80
C LYS A 985 17.61 -44.79 -12.68
N ALA A 986 18.28 -43.68 -12.98
CA ALA A 986 19.03 -42.92 -12.00
C ALA A 986 18.12 -42.07 -11.08
N ILE A 987 16.83 -41.94 -11.41
CA ILE A 987 15.87 -41.21 -10.59
C ILE A 987 15.35 -42.15 -9.49
N THR A 988 15.90 -42.00 -8.29
CA THR A 988 15.45 -42.72 -7.09
C THR A 988 14.84 -41.76 -6.09
N TYR A 989 14.12 -42.30 -5.09
CA TYR A 989 13.62 -41.48 -3.99
C TYR A 989 14.74 -40.66 -3.32
N ASP A 990 15.88 -41.30 -3.01
CA ASP A 990 17.00 -40.65 -2.33
C ASP A 990 17.61 -39.49 -3.14
N VAL A 991 17.63 -39.60 -4.48
CA VAL A 991 18.09 -38.52 -5.36
C VAL A 991 17.14 -37.33 -5.30
N LEU A 992 15.83 -37.58 -5.39
CA LEU A 992 14.81 -36.53 -5.32
C LEU A 992 14.76 -35.87 -3.93
N GLU A 993 14.91 -36.66 -2.87
CA GLU A 993 14.94 -36.16 -1.50
C GLU A 993 16.21 -35.34 -1.23
N GLY A 994 17.37 -35.81 -1.72
CA GLY A 994 18.63 -35.09 -1.65
C GLY A 994 18.60 -33.76 -2.39
N LEU A 995 17.95 -33.71 -3.55
CA LEU A 995 17.76 -32.49 -4.34
C LEU A 995 16.95 -31.41 -3.60
N MET A 996 16.06 -31.80 -2.69
CA MET A 996 15.26 -30.86 -1.89
C MET A 996 15.96 -30.43 -0.59
N LYS A 997 16.98 -31.16 -0.15
CA LYS A 997 17.76 -30.89 1.07
C LYS A 997 18.97 -29.98 0.84
N GLY A 998 19.46 -29.91 -0.40
CA GLY A 998 20.53 -28.99 -0.84
C GLY A 998 19.98 -27.63 -1.21
#